data_AF-A0A7Y5FZ13-F1
#
_entry.id   AF-A0A7Y5FZ13-F1
#
_cell.length_a   1.000
_cell.length_b   1.000
_cell.length_c   1.000
_cell.angle_alpha   90.00
_cell.angle_beta   90.00
_cell.angle_gamma   90.00
#
_symmetry.space_group_name_H-M   'P 1'
#
loop_
_entity.id
_entity.type
_entity.pdbx_description
1 polymer ?
#
loop_
_entity_poly.entity_id
_entity_poly.type
_entity_poly.pdbx_seq_one_letter_code
_entity_poly.pdbx_strand_id
1 'polypeptide(L)'
;MRKSLAFLCCVMLAAFVLRARAQTDPLHIVVLGSSTAEGTGPSNRNNAWVNRYRVYLQNLNPQHAVTNLARGGYTTYHLMPDGNVPPAGRAAPDRGRNITKALSLKPSAIIINLPSNDATNNYTVAEQLANYDAMLAKARAATVPVWITTTQPRNLSEAQRQNLMAMRDSTFARWGSKAIDFWSEIAEANGRIKSIYDSGDGIHLNDAAHAILFDRVVAAEVHNVAALTDSVFLDLVQRASFDFFWLEANASNGLIKDRSASGAPSSIAAVGFGLTAITIAIDRGWITREAGRTRVLNTLKTFWEKPQGRETSGRIGYKGFFYHFLDLNTALRAWNSELSSIDTALLLAGILDVKQYFTNNETQENDIRALADSIYYRVDWNWMRNFQPNITGGWFPESGFINWWWAGYNEAMIMCLLALGSPTYPIPNTQFVGWNAWTSGYQWQTHYGYSYVVFPPLFGHQYSHCWIDFHGIQDAYMRNRGIDYFENSRRATLAARAYAIANPRGHAGYGENVWGITACDGPNGYAARGAPPEQNDDGTIAPTAAASSIAFTPQESMAAMRYMYDTYRTQLWTKYGFRDAFNLNVNWWGPDVIGIDEGPIVIMIENYRTGRVWQRFMQNPDIQRGLQRAGFTSTGTRVQDKSFETPKAFILAQNYPNPFNPSTAIHFSLPQRQWVTLKVFNLSGQAIATLVHDTLEAGDYAVSFDGKHLPSGIYFYAIQAGAWQQTRKAILVR
;
A
#
# COMPACT_ATOMS: atom_id res chain seq x y z
N MET A 1 -20.90 -1.88 41.39
CA MET A 1 -19.71 -2.22 40.58
C MET A 1 -19.78 -3.52 39.77
N ARG A 2 -20.70 -4.47 40.00
CA ARG A 2 -20.77 -5.73 39.21
C ARG A 2 -21.68 -5.72 37.97
N LYS A 3 -22.42 -4.64 37.69
CA LYS A 3 -23.29 -4.52 36.50
C LYS A 3 -22.65 -3.80 35.30
N SER A 4 -21.47 -3.19 35.48
CA SER A 4 -20.79 -2.41 34.42
C SER A 4 -19.76 -3.21 33.62
N LEU A 5 -19.36 -4.40 34.07
CA LEU A 5 -18.43 -5.28 33.35
C LEU A 5 -19.14 -6.16 32.30
N ALA A 6 -20.41 -6.50 32.54
CA ALA A 6 -21.21 -7.33 31.61
C ALA A 6 -21.61 -6.56 30.34
N PHE A 7 -21.79 -5.23 30.43
CA PHE A 7 -22.13 -4.39 29.28
C PHE A 7 -20.91 -4.15 28.37
N LEU A 8 -19.70 -4.03 28.94
CA LEU A 8 -18.46 -3.87 28.17
C LEU A 8 -18.06 -5.14 27.40
N CYS A 9 -18.38 -6.33 27.94
CA CYS A 9 -18.15 -7.61 27.25
C CYS A 9 -19.14 -7.83 26.08
N CYS A 10 -20.39 -7.39 26.20
CA CYS A 10 -21.38 -7.52 25.12
C CYS A 10 -21.15 -6.52 23.97
N VAL A 11 -20.61 -5.33 24.23
CA VAL A 11 -20.26 -4.37 23.16
C VAL A 11 -19.00 -4.78 22.38
N MET A 12 -18.03 -5.44 23.03
CA MET A 12 -16.88 -6.03 22.31
C MET A 12 -17.24 -7.29 21.51
N LEU A 13 -18.18 -8.12 21.97
CA LEU A 13 -18.68 -9.24 21.17
C LEU A 13 -19.50 -8.78 19.96
N ALA A 14 -20.30 -7.72 20.09
CA ALA A 14 -21.07 -7.17 18.97
C ALA A 14 -20.16 -6.54 17.88
N ALA A 15 -19.03 -5.94 18.27
CA ALA A 15 -18.02 -5.44 17.33
C ALA A 15 -17.26 -6.56 16.59
N PHE A 16 -17.25 -7.79 17.13
CA PHE A 16 -16.65 -8.95 16.49
C PHE A 16 -17.64 -9.68 15.56
N VAL A 17 -18.93 -9.71 15.91
CA VAL A 17 -19.97 -10.36 15.09
C VAL A 17 -20.40 -9.48 13.90
N LEU A 18 -20.27 -8.16 13.98
CA LEU A 18 -20.50 -7.25 12.84
C LEU A 18 -19.32 -7.12 11.87
N ARG A 19 -18.16 -7.73 12.17
CA ARG A 19 -17.00 -7.80 11.26
C ARG A 19 -16.99 -9.05 10.35
N ALA A 20 -17.99 -9.93 10.47
CA ALA A 20 -18.13 -11.12 9.63
C ALA A 20 -18.90 -10.88 8.31
N ARG A 21 -18.90 -9.64 7.80
CA ARG A 21 -19.47 -9.31 6.47
C ARG A 21 -18.50 -8.44 5.66
N ALA A 22 -17.39 -9.06 5.25
CA ALA A 22 -16.51 -8.56 4.18
C ALA A 22 -15.55 -9.67 3.69
N GLN A 23 -16.07 -10.84 3.36
CA GLN A 23 -15.30 -11.89 2.69
C GLN A 23 -16.09 -12.37 1.47
N THR A 24 -15.76 -11.86 0.29
CA THR A 24 -16.46 -12.19 -0.96
C THR A 24 -15.92 -13.46 -1.62
N ASP A 25 -14.66 -13.83 -1.35
CA ASP A 25 -14.04 -15.05 -1.91
C ASP A 25 -13.97 -16.19 -0.87
N PRO A 26 -14.41 -17.41 -1.23
CA PRO A 26 -14.26 -18.59 -0.38
C PRO A 26 -12.80 -18.91 -0.08
N LEU A 27 -12.47 -19.24 1.17
CA LEU A 27 -11.13 -19.68 1.50
C LEU A 27 -10.90 -21.12 1.06
N HIS A 28 -9.72 -21.39 0.52
CA HIS A 28 -9.26 -22.75 0.27
C HIS A 28 -7.95 -23.01 1.00
N ILE A 29 -8.02 -23.75 2.12
CA ILE A 29 -6.83 -24.14 2.88
C ILE A 29 -6.35 -25.51 2.41
N VAL A 30 -5.06 -25.64 2.13
CA VAL A 30 -4.44 -26.93 1.82
C VAL A 30 -3.53 -27.36 2.97
N VAL A 31 -3.71 -28.57 3.46
CA VAL A 31 -2.87 -29.16 4.52
C VAL A 31 -1.93 -30.18 3.90
N LEU A 32 -0.63 -29.99 4.11
CA LEU A 32 0.42 -30.96 3.85
C LEU A 32 0.89 -31.56 5.17
N GLY A 33 1.28 -32.82 5.19
CA GLY A 33 1.76 -33.42 6.44
C GLY A 33 1.83 -34.94 6.46
N SER A 34 1.96 -35.47 7.67
CA SER A 34 2.06 -36.91 7.94
C SER A 34 0.85 -37.44 8.71
N SER A 35 1.02 -38.52 9.48
CA SER A 35 -0.08 -39.27 10.14
C SER A 35 -0.98 -38.42 11.05
N THR A 36 -0.43 -37.48 11.82
CA THR A 36 -1.24 -36.57 12.66
C THR A 36 -2.17 -35.69 11.83
N ALA A 37 -1.68 -35.11 10.73
CA ALA A 37 -2.53 -34.32 9.83
C ALA A 37 -3.50 -35.19 9.03
N GLU A 38 -3.11 -36.42 8.65
CA GLU A 38 -4.00 -37.38 8.00
C GLU A 38 -5.16 -37.80 8.91
N GLY A 39 -4.94 -37.79 10.24
CA GLY A 39 -5.94 -38.04 11.27
C GLY A 39 -5.77 -39.37 12.00
N THR A 40 -4.53 -39.86 12.15
CA THR A 40 -4.19 -41.06 12.94
C THR A 40 -4.08 -40.73 14.43
N GLY A 41 -4.64 -41.59 15.30
CA GLY A 41 -4.60 -41.47 16.76
C GLY A 41 -5.97 -41.25 17.40
N PRO A 42 -6.78 -40.28 16.94
CA PRO A 42 -8.15 -40.08 17.41
C PRO A 42 -9.04 -41.32 17.23
N SER A 43 -10.01 -41.50 18.13
CA SER A 43 -10.99 -42.60 18.08
C SER A 43 -11.87 -42.55 16.83
N ASN A 44 -12.05 -41.34 16.27
CA ASN A 44 -12.79 -41.08 15.05
C ASN A 44 -12.05 -40.03 14.22
N ARG A 45 -11.99 -40.20 12.89
CA ARG A 45 -11.38 -39.20 12.00
C ARG A 45 -11.99 -37.80 12.17
N ASN A 46 -13.28 -37.67 12.50
CA ASN A 46 -13.90 -36.36 12.75
C ASN A 46 -13.29 -35.62 13.96
N ASN A 47 -12.68 -36.35 14.89
CA ASN A 47 -11.97 -35.78 16.03
C ASN A 47 -10.57 -35.28 15.67
N ALA A 48 -10.04 -35.60 14.47
CA ALA A 48 -8.76 -35.08 14.01
C ALA A 48 -8.83 -33.57 13.77
N TRP A 49 -7.76 -32.87 14.14
CA TRP A 49 -7.67 -31.41 14.08
C TRP A 49 -8.01 -30.83 12.70
N VAL A 50 -7.58 -31.48 11.60
CA VAL A 50 -7.89 -31.03 10.23
C VAL A 50 -9.38 -31.09 9.94
N ASN A 51 -10.07 -32.12 10.42
CA ASN A 51 -11.52 -32.27 10.21
C ASN A 51 -12.31 -31.31 11.12
N ARG A 52 -11.88 -31.11 12.37
CA ARG A 52 -12.40 -30.05 13.25
C ARG A 52 -12.24 -28.67 12.61
N TYR A 53 -11.07 -28.39 12.04
CA TYR A 53 -10.77 -27.13 11.38
C TYR A 53 -11.58 -26.93 10.09
N ARG A 54 -11.82 -27.98 9.31
CA ARG A 54 -12.73 -27.93 8.16
C ARG A 54 -14.14 -27.53 8.59
N VAL A 55 -14.69 -28.17 9.62
CA VAL A 55 -16.03 -27.85 10.14
C VAL A 55 -16.09 -26.41 10.67
N TYR A 56 -15.05 -25.98 11.41
CA TYR A 56 -14.93 -24.60 11.87
C TYR A 56 -15.00 -23.59 10.71
N LEU A 57 -14.21 -23.80 9.65
CA LEU A 57 -14.22 -22.93 8.48
C LEU A 57 -15.56 -22.91 7.74
N GLN A 58 -16.19 -24.09 7.59
CA GLN A 58 -17.50 -24.21 6.95
C GLN A 58 -18.62 -23.54 7.76
N ASN A 59 -18.48 -23.48 9.09
CA ASN A 59 -19.39 -22.71 9.95
C ASN A 59 -19.20 -21.19 9.80
N LEU A 60 -17.98 -20.73 9.50
CA LEU A 60 -17.73 -19.31 9.20
C LEU A 60 -18.30 -18.92 7.82
N ASN A 61 -18.09 -19.77 6.82
CA ASN A 61 -18.70 -19.65 5.50
C ASN A 61 -18.78 -21.05 4.84
N PRO A 62 -19.97 -21.52 4.44
CA PRO A 62 -20.14 -22.85 3.86
C PRO A 62 -19.33 -23.13 2.59
N GLN A 63 -18.88 -22.08 1.89
CA GLN A 63 -18.05 -22.21 0.69
C GLN A 63 -16.56 -22.42 1.00
N HIS A 64 -16.12 -22.20 2.24
CA HIS A 64 -14.73 -22.45 2.62
C HIS A 64 -14.40 -23.94 2.55
N ALA A 65 -13.19 -24.24 2.06
CA ALA A 65 -12.74 -25.59 1.79
C ALA A 65 -11.41 -25.89 2.49
N VAL A 66 -11.25 -27.15 2.94
CA VAL A 66 -9.98 -27.69 3.41
C VAL A 66 -9.65 -28.95 2.62
N THR A 67 -8.61 -28.89 1.79
CA THR A 67 -8.05 -30.08 1.13
C THR A 67 -6.90 -30.62 1.96
N ASN A 68 -7.06 -31.86 2.44
CA ASN A 68 -6.02 -32.54 3.18
C ASN A 68 -5.22 -33.46 2.26
N LEU A 69 -3.97 -33.11 1.98
CA LEU A 69 -3.05 -33.92 1.18
C LEU A 69 -2.11 -34.76 2.05
N ALA A 70 -2.16 -34.62 3.37
CA ALA A 70 -1.31 -35.36 4.30
C ALA A 70 -1.44 -36.89 4.13
N ARG A 71 -0.36 -37.60 4.42
CA ARG A 71 -0.32 -39.06 4.39
C ARG A 71 0.66 -39.62 5.41
N GLY A 72 0.23 -40.63 6.17
CA GLY A 72 1.05 -41.34 7.14
C GLY A 72 2.37 -41.81 6.56
N GLY A 73 3.43 -41.73 7.37
CA GLY A 73 4.80 -42.10 6.96
C GLY A 73 5.58 -40.98 6.26
N TYR A 74 4.96 -39.85 5.90
CA TYR A 74 5.66 -38.79 5.17
C TYR A 74 6.73 -38.10 6.01
N THR A 75 7.82 -37.74 5.33
CA THR A 75 8.95 -36.93 5.78
C THR A 75 8.98 -35.63 4.98
N THR A 76 9.84 -34.68 5.37
CA THR A 76 10.04 -33.42 4.62
C THR A 76 10.34 -33.66 3.12
N TYR A 77 11.08 -34.72 2.79
CA TYR A 77 11.44 -35.05 1.40
C TYR A 77 10.24 -35.35 0.49
N HIS A 78 9.20 -36.02 1.01
CA HIS A 78 8.00 -36.31 0.23
C HIS A 78 7.27 -35.04 -0.21
N LEU A 79 7.39 -33.96 0.59
CA LEU A 79 6.70 -32.70 0.35
C LEU A 79 7.48 -31.72 -0.54
N MET A 80 8.72 -32.06 -0.91
CA MET A 80 9.60 -31.20 -1.71
C MET A 80 9.00 -30.85 -3.09
N PRO A 81 9.38 -29.71 -3.70
CA PRO A 81 8.90 -29.32 -5.01
C PRO A 81 9.19 -30.36 -6.11
N ASP A 82 8.36 -30.37 -7.17
CA ASP A 82 8.63 -31.18 -8.35
C ASP A 82 10.00 -30.84 -8.95
N GLY A 83 10.73 -31.86 -9.39
CA GLY A 83 12.07 -31.72 -9.94
C GLY A 83 13.18 -31.65 -8.90
N ASN A 84 12.87 -31.63 -7.59
CA ASN A 84 13.88 -31.83 -6.57
C ASN A 84 14.45 -33.26 -6.64
N VAL A 85 15.77 -33.38 -6.56
CA VAL A 85 16.49 -34.65 -6.54
C VAL A 85 17.07 -34.85 -5.13
N PRO A 86 16.45 -35.71 -4.30
CA PRO A 86 16.92 -35.98 -2.95
C PRO A 86 18.29 -36.67 -2.93
N PRO A 87 19.07 -36.52 -1.84
CA PRO A 87 20.26 -37.34 -1.60
C PRO A 87 19.95 -38.84 -1.63
N ALA A 88 20.97 -39.66 -1.90
CA ALA A 88 20.83 -41.12 -1.88
C ALA A 88 20.27 -41.61 -0.53
N GLY A 89 19.30 -42.53 -0.59
CA GLY A 89 18.62 -43.06 0.59
C GLY A 89 17.48 -42.21 1.13
N ARG A 90 17.14 -41.08 0.48
CA ARG A 90 15.98 -40.25 0.82
C ARG A 90 14.82 -40.51 -0.13
N ALA A 91 13.60 -40.34 0.38
CA ALA A 91 12.39 -40.56 -0.40
C ALA A 91 12.26 -39.53 -1.53
N ALA A 92 11.77 -39.96 -2.69
CA ALA A 92 11.45 -39.06 -3.78
C ALA A 92 10.24 -38.14 -3.42
N PRO A 93 10.17 -36.91 -3.96
CA PRO A 93 8.99 -36.07 -3.77
C PRO A 93 7.73 -36.74 -4.35
N ASP A 94 6.62 -36.74 -3.60
CA ASP A 94 5.34 -37.24 -4.08
C ASP A 94 4.59 -36.16 -4.83
N ARG A 95 4.65 -36.19 -6.16
CA ARG A 95 3.99 -35.23 -7.04
C ARG A 95 2.46 -35.15 -6.87
N GLY A 96 1.84 -36.16 -6.25
CA GLY A 96 0.41 -36.18 -5.94
C GLY A 96 0.05 -35.46 -4.64
N ARG A 97 1.02 -35.14 -3.77
CA ARG A 97 0.79 -34.67 -2.39
C ARG A 97 1.86 -33.70 -1.86
N ASN A 98 2.74 -33.20 -2.72
CA ASN A 98 3.80 -32.27 -2.34
C ASN A 98 3.39 -30.80 -2.44
N ILE A 99 4.33 -29.89 -2.16
CA ILE A 99 4.09 -28.44 -2.25
C ILE A 99 3.71 -27.98 -3.65
N THR A 100 4.20 -28.64 -4.70
CA THR A 100 3.83 -28.28 -6.09
C THR A 100 2.38 -28.63 -6.36
N LYS A 101 1.93 -29.81 -5.90
CA LYS A 101 0.53 -30.18 -5.95
C LYS A 101 -0.34 -29.24 -5.12
N ALA A 102 0.07 -28.91 -3.90
CA ALA A 102 -0.68 -27.99 -3.04
C ALA A 102 -0.92 -26.67 -3.76
N LEU A 103 0.12 -26.06 -4.34
CA LEU A 103 0.00 -24.81 -5.08
C LEU A 103 -0.86 -24.94 -6.35
N SER A 104 -0.86 -26.09 -7.02
CA SER A 104 -1.73 -26.34 -8.18
C SER A 104 -3.22 -26.26 -7.85
N LEU A 105 -3.59 -26.41 -6.57
CA LEU A 105 -4.96 -26.30 -6.09
C LEU A 105 -5.40 -24.85 -5.86
N LYS A 106 -4.52 -23.86 -6.09
CA LYS A 106 -4.75 -22.43 -5.84
C LYS A 106 -5.22 -22.12 -4.39
N PRO A 107 -4.51 -22.61 -3.36
CA PRO A 107 -4.87 -22.38 -1.97
C PRO A 107 -4.79 -20.90 -1.61
N SER A 108 -5.69 -20.47 -0.72
CA SER A 108 -5.57 -19.20 0.01
C SER A 108 -4.41 -19.24 1.01
N ALA A 109 -4.17 -20.39 1.65
CA ALA A 109 -3.01 -20.63 2.51
C ALA A 109 -2.69 -22.12 2.63
N ILE A 110 -1.47 -22.43 3.07
CA ILE A 110 -1.00 -23.80 3.31
C ILE A 110 -0.62 -23.97 4.78
N ILE A 111 -1.01 -25.10 5.39
CA ILE A 111 -0.49 -25.54 6.68
C ILE A 111 0.38 -26.77 6.43
N ILE A 112 1.63 -26.76 6.90
CA ILE A 112 2.50 -27.94 6.88
C ILE A 112 2.60 -28.49 8.31
N ASN A 113 2.06 -29.69 8.51
CA ASN A 113 2.13 -30.41 9.78
C ASN A 113 2.93 -31.71 9.62
N LEU A 114 4.23 -31.61 9.88
CA LEU A 114 5.11 -32.76 9.99
C LEU A 114 5.44 -33.00 11.48
N PRO A 115 4.77 -33.96 12.13
CA PRO A 115 5.17 -34.43 13.46
C PRO A 115 6.59 -35.00 13.48
N SER A 116 7.11 -35.30 12.27
CA SER A 116 8.50 -35.53 11.83
C SER A 116 9.04 -36.96 11.99
N ASN A 117 8.54 -37.85 11.13
CA ASN A 117 9.18 -39.14 10.83
C ASN A 117 10.65 -38.97 10.38
N ASP A 118 11.04 -37.77 9.96
CA ASP A 118 12.42 -37.35 9.76
C ASP A 118 13.30 -37.71 10.98
N ALA A 119 12.86 -37.44 12.21
CA ALA A 119 13.60 -37.82 13.42
C ALA A 119 13.67 -39.35 13.58
N THR A 120 12.59 -40.08 13.29
CA THR A 120 12.58 -41.56 13.31
C THR A 120 13.56 -42.14 12.29
N ASN A 121 13.75 -41.45 11.16
CA ASN A 121 14.70 -41.83 10.11
C ASN A 121 16.11 -41.23 10.31
N ASN A 122 16.37 -40.58 11.46
CA ASN A 122 17.64 -39.96 11.83
C ASN A 122 18.09 -38.82 10.89
N TYR A 123 17.14 -38.07 10.34
CA TYR A 123 17.41 -36.92 9.48
C TYR A 123 17.78 -35.72 10.36
N THR A 124 18.85 -35.01 10.01
CA THR A 124 19.33 -33.89 10.85
C THR A 124 18.35 -32.72 10.81
N VAL A 125 18.35 -31.87 11.84
CA VAL A 125 17.54 -30.65 11.86
C VAL A 125 17.91 -29.72 10.69
N ALA A 126 19.20 -29.60 10.38
CA ALA A 126 19.68 -28.79 9.26
C ALA A 126 19.10 -29.26 7.92
N GLU A 127 19.06 -30.58 7.71
CA GLU A 127 18.48 -31.19 6.51
C GLU A 127 16.97 -30.95 6.41
N GLN A 128 16.24 -31.10 7.52
CA GLN A 128 14.81 -30.79 7.57
C GLN A 128 14.54 -29.32 7.25
N LEU A 129 15.30 -28.40 7.84
CA LEU A 129 15.18 -26.96 7.60
C LEU A 129 15.44 -26.60 6.13
N ALA A 130 16.45 -27.19 5.50
CA ALA A 130 16.74 -26.98 4.08
C ALA A 130 15.56 -27.41 3.19
N ASN A 131 14.89 -28.51 3.54
CA ASN A 131 13.69 -28.94 2.81
C ASN A 131 12.53 -27.96 3.01
N TYR A 132 12.30 -27.47 4.23
CA TYR A 132 11.32 -26.42 4.48
C TYR A 132 11.62 -25.15 3.68
N ASP A 133 12.88 -24.73 3.57
CA ASP A 133 13.27 -23.56 2.79
C ASP A 133 12.91 -23.70 1.31
N ALA A 134 13.16 -24.87 0.73
CA ALA A 134 12.81 -25.15 -0.66
C ALA A 134 11.28 -25.12 -0.88
N MET A 135 10.50 -25.71 0.02
CA MET A 135 9.03 -25.65 -0.03
C MET A 135 8.52 -24.22 0.09
N LEU A 136 9.05 -23.46 1.06
CA LEU A 136 8.63 -22.08 1.31
C LEU A 136 9.06 -21.13 0.18
N ALA A 137 10.21 -21.35 -0.45
CA ALA A 137 10.60 -20.60 -1.64
C ALA A 137 9.59 -20.78 -2.79
N LYS A 138 9.09 -22.01 -2.98
CA LYS A 138 8.06 -22.30 -3.98
C LYS A 138 6.73 -21.60 -3.66
N ALA A 139 6.30 -21.64 -2.40
CA ALA A 139 5.08 -20.98 -1.96
C ALA A 139 5.17 -19.45 -2.05
N ARG A 140 6.31 -18.86 -1.67
CA ARG A 140 6.60 -17.42 -1.83
C ARG A 140 6.53 -16.98 -3.28
N ALA A 141 7.12 -17.75 -4.20
CA ALA A 141 7.05 -17.46 -5.65
C ALA A 141 5.61 -17.50 -6.20
N ALA A 142 4.70 -18.20 -5.51
CA ALA A 142 3.27 -18.25 -5.82
C ALA A 142 2.42 -17.30 -4.96
N THR A 143 3.05 -16.45 -4.14
CA THR A 143 2.38 -15.53 -3.20
C THR A 143 1.39 -16.20 -2.25
N VAL A 144 1.60 -17.48 -1.92
CA VAL A 144 0.75 -18.22 -0.97
C VAL A 144 1.42 -18.26 0.40
N PRO A 145 0.78 -17.74 1.46
CA PRO A 145 1.33 -17.82 2.81
C PRO A 145 1.25 -19.24 3.38
N VAL A 146 2.26 -19.59 4.19
CA VAL A 146 2.41 -20.92 4.78
C VAL A 146 2.60 -20.81 6.29
N TRP A 147 1.87 -21.66 7.03
CA TRP A 147 2.08 -21.87 8.45
C TRP A 147 2.72 -23.23 8.68
N ILE A 148 3.66 -23.29 9.61
CA ILE A 148 4.41 -24.49 9.95
C ILE A 148 4.07 -24.87 11.38
N THR A 149 3.57 -26.08 11.61
CA THR A 149 3.44 -26.56 12.98
C THR A 149 4.81 -26.96 13.50
N THR A 150 5.04 -26.89 14.81
CA THR A 150 6.19 -27.58 15.40
C THR A 150 6.12 -29.08 15.13
N THR A 151 7.22 -29.78 15.43
CA THR A 151 7.17 -31.23 15.68
C THR A 151 6.23 -31.52 16.86
N GLN A 152 5.95 -32.80 17.10
CA GLN A 152 5.14 -33.24 18.23
C GLN A 152 5.93 -34.22 19.12
N PRO A 153 5.62 -34.31 20.43
CA PRO A 153 6.26 -35.28 21.30
C PRO A 153 5.98 -36.71 20.81
N ARG A 154 6.96 -37.60 21.00
CA ARG A 154 6.86 -39.04 20.71
C ARG A 154 7.71 -39.82 21.69
N ASN A 155 7.27 -41.04 22.02
CA ASN A 155 7.95 -41.96 22.92
C ASN A 155 9.12 -42.69 22.24
N LEU A 156 10.02 -41.94 21.61
CA LEU A 156 11.19 -42.42 20.89
C LEU A 156 12.43 -42.55 21.78
N SER A 157 13.54 -43.00 21.18
CA SER A 157 14.86 -42.96 21.80
C SER A 157 15.26 -41.52 22.17
N GLU A 158 16.16 -41.37 23.15
CA GLU A 158 16.62 -40.05 23.62
C GLU A 158 17.16 -39.19 22.47
N ALA A 159 18.04 -39.74 21.62
CA ALA A 159 18.61 -39.01 20.50
C ALA A 159 17.54 -38.49 19.52
N GLN A 160 16.51 -39.28 19.25
CA GLN A 160 15.42 -38.87 18.37
C GLN A 160 14.52 -37.81 19.02
N ARG A 161 14.26 -37.90 20.32
CA ARG A 161 13.52 -36.84 21.05
C ARG A 161 14.29 -35.53 21.08
N GLN A 162 15.62 -35.56 21.24
CA GLN A 162 16.44 -34.35 21.15
C GLN A 162 16.38 -33.72 19.75
N ASN A 163 16.35 -34.52 18.69
CA ASN A 163 16.13 -34.02 17.33
C ASN A 163 14.75 -33.35 17.18
N LEU A 164 13.68 -33.98 17.69
CA LEU A 164 12.34 -33.41 17.68
C LEU A 164 12.28 -32.06 18.39
N MET A 165 12.87 -31.97 19.59
CA MET A 165 12.91 -30.74 20.39
C MET A 165 13.74 -29.65 19.71
N ALA A 166 14.89 -29.98 19.14
CA ALA A 166 15.72 -29.03 18.39
C ALA A 166 15.00 -28.51 17.14
N MET A 167 14.26 -29.36 16.43
CA MET A 167 13.43 -28.93 15.29
C MET A 167 12.23 -28.07 15.73
N ARG A 168 11.58 -28.38 16.86
CA ARG A 168 10.55 -27.52 17.48
C ARG A 168 11.10 -26.12 17.75
N ASP A 169 12.24 -26.04 18.43
CA ASP A 169 12.85 -24.76 18.78
C ASP A 169 13.27 -23.97 17.55
N SER A 170 13.83 -24.67 16.55
CA SER A 170 14.13 -24.09 15.24
C SER A 170 12.88 -23.58 14.53
N THR A 171 11.74 -24.26 14.69
CA THR A 171 10.47 -23.84 14.07
C THR A 171 10.00 -22.51 14.64
N PHE A 172 10.00 -22.37 15.97
CA PHE A 172 9.65 -21.11 16.62
C PHE A 172 10.62 -20.00 16.27
N ALA A 173 11.93 -20.27 16.35
CA ALA A 173 12.96 -19.29 16.07
C ALA A 173 12.90 -18.77 14.63
N ARG A 174 12.54 -19.64 13.67
CA ARG A 174 12.59 -19.30 12.24
C ARG A 174 11.31 -18.69 11.71
N TRP A 175 10.14 -19.11 12.19
CA TRP A 175 8.86 -18.73 11.59
C TRP A 175 7.94 -17.92 12.51
N GLY A 176 8.32 -17.67 13.77
CA GLY A 176 7.66 -16.70 14.65
C GLY A 176 6.14 -16.85 14.67
N SER A 177 5.42 -15.82 14.23
CA SER A 177 3.95 -15.78 14.18
C SER A 177 3.30 -16.76 13.19
N LYS A 178 4.09 -17.38 12.29
CA LYS A 178 3.65 -18.45 11.37
C LYS A 178 3.98 -19.86 11.91
N ALA A 179 4.61 -19.96 13.08
CA ALA A 179 4.80 -21.22 13.78
C ALA A 179 3.56 -21.55 14.64
N ILE A 180 3.05 -22.78 14.54
CA ILE A 180 1.91 -23.24 15.35
C ILE A 180 2.40 -24.29 16.35
N ASP A 181 2.20 -24.02 17.63
CA ASP A 181 2.65 -24.87 18.72
C ASP A 181 1.83 -26.17 18.81
N PHE A 182 2.46 -27.28 18.41
CA PHE A 182 1.91 -28.65 18.49
C PHE A 182 2.63 -29.47 19.58
N TRP A 183 3.34 -28.81 20.49
CA TRP A 183 4.21 -29.43 21.49
C TRP A 183 3.83 -29.07 22.93
N SER A 184 3.71 -27.78 23.23
CA SER A 184 3.43 -27.33 24.59
C SER A 184 2.10 -27.89 25.06
N GLU A 185 1.97 -28.07 26.38
CA GLU A 185 0.83 -28.74 27.03
C GLU A 185 0.80 -30.26 26.84
N ILE A 186 1.17 -30.76 25.65
CA ILE A 186 1.08 -32.17 25.25
C ILE A 186 2.31 -32.99 25.67
N ALA A 187 3.48 -32.36 25.68
CA ALA A 187 4.76 -33.02 25.97
C ALA A 187 5.13 -33.03 27.46
N GLU A 188 5.77 -34.11 27.90
CA GLU A 188 6.58 -34.15 29.11
C GLU A 188 7.90 -33.35 28.92
N ALA A 189 8.57 -33.01 30.01
CA ALA A 189 9.84 -32.25 29.96
C ALA A 189 10.94 -32.97 29.15
N ASN A 190 10.91 -34.30 29.12
CA ASN A 190 11.82 -35.12 28.30
C ASN A 190 11.35 -35.29 26.84
N GLY A 191 10.26 -34.64 26.42
CA GLY A 191 9.75 -34.73 25.05
C GLY A 191 8.98 -36.01 24.71
N ARG A 192 8.63 -36.82 25.72
CA ARG A 192 7.64 -37.89 25.61
C ARG A 192 6.23 -37.32 25.58
N ILE A 193 5.29 -38.11 25.08
CA ILE A 193 3.85 -37.75 25.13
C ILE A 193 3.39 -37.93 26.57
N LYS A 194 2.68 -36.94 27.14
CA LYS A 194 1.99 -37.16 28.43
C LYS A 194 0.96 -38.28 28.25
N SER A 195 0.88 -39.20 29.21
CA SER A 195 0.02 -40.39 29.10
C SER A 195 -1.45 -40.08 28.79
N ILE A 196 -1.97 -38.95 29.29
CA ILE A 196 -3.35 -38.49 29.04
C ILE A 196 -3.62 -38.08 27.58
N TYR A 197 -2.57 -37.89 26.77
CA TYR A 197 -2.64 -37.43 25.38
C TYR A 197 -2.16 -38.47 24.38
N ASP A 198 -1.63 -39.61 24.84
CA ASP A 198 -1.20 -40.73 24.02
C ASP A 198 -2.42 -41.53 23.52
N SER A 199 -2.41 -41.95 22.24
CA SER A 199 -3.41 -42.88 21.72
C SER A 199 -3.13 -44.35 22.08
N GLY A 200 -2.04 -44.62 22.80
CA GLY A 200 -1.66 -45.93 23.30
C GLY A 200 -0.51 -46.60 22.54
N ASP A 201 0.05 -45.94 21.53
CA ASP A 201 1.16 -46.45 20.71
C ASP A 201 2.47 -45.67 20.91
N GLY A 202 2.43 -44.60 21.72
CA GLY A 202 3.58 -43.75 21.98
C GLY A 202 4.02 -42.88 20.79
N ILE A 203 3.26 -42.83 19.71
CA ILE A 203 3.58 -42.08 18.49
C ILE A 203 2.49 -41.06 18.16
N HIS A 204 1.24 -41.48 18.28
CA HIS A 204 0.08 -40.70 17.88
C HIS A 204 -0.65 -40.10 19.09
N LEU A 205 -1.39 -39.04 18.80
CA LEU A 205 -2.10 -38.24 19.77
C LEU A 205 -3.57 -38.65 19.78
N ASN A 206 -4.19 -38.70 20.96
CA ASN A 206 -5.59 -39.08 21.10
C ASN A 206 -6.56 -37.91 20.83
N ASP A 207 -7.85 -38.15 21.04
CA ASP A 207 -8.92 -37.16 20.83
C ASP A 207 -8.68 -35.83 21.57
N ALA A 208 -8.22 -35.89 22.83
CA ALA A 208 -8.03 -34.71 23.67
C ALA A 208 -6.87 -33.84 23.15
N ALA A 209 -5.77 -34.47 22.76
CA ALA A 209 -4.65 -33.76 22.16
C ALA A 209 -5.02 -33.13 20.81
N HIS A 210 -5.77 -33.83 19.95
CA HIS A 210 -6.24 -33.25 18.69
C HIS A 210 -7.21 -32.08 18.87
N ALA A 211 -7.94 -31.99 19.99
CA ALA A 211 -8.71 -30.80 20.33
C ALA A 211 -7.79 -29.60 20.63
N ILE A 212 -6.73 -29.80 21.42
CA ILE A 212 -5.71 -28.78 21.67
C ILE A 212 -5.07 -28.33 20.35
N LEU A 213 -4.67 -29.26 19.48
CA LEU A 213 -4.08 -28.92 18.17
C LEU A 213 -5.02 -28.06 17.32
N PHE A 214 -6.32 -28.39 17.31
CA PHE A 214 -7.33 -27.59 16.62
C PHE A 214 -7.42 -26.17 17.20
N ASP A 215 -7.48 -26.03 18.52
CA ASP A 215 -7.56 -24.71 19.18
C ASP A 215 -6.32 -23.86 18.84
N ARG A 216 -5.13 -24.47 18.76
CA ARG A 216 -3.90 -23.78 18.35
C ARG A 216 -3.94 -23.33 16.89
N VAL A 217 -4.51 -24.13 15.98
CA VAL A 217 -4.69 -23.74 14.57
C VAL A 217 -5.70 -22.61 14.42
N VAL A 218 -6.79 -22.62 15.20
CA VAL A 218 -7.75 -21.50 15.23
C VAL A 218 -7.08 -20.24 15.77
N ALA A 219 -6.35 -20.34 16.88
CA ALA A 219 -5.63 -19.22 17.49
C ALA A 219 -4.50 -18.66 16.61
N ALA A 220 -3.93 -19.47 15.71
CA ALA A 220 -2.95 -19.02 14.72
C ALA A 220 -3.58 -18.20 13.57
N GLU A 221 -4.91 -18.05 13.58
CA GLU A 221 -5.68 -17.24 12.64
C GLU A 221 -5.38 -17.54 11.16
N VAL A 222 -5.11 -18.81 10.83
CA VAL A 222 -4.86 -19.23 9.42
C VAL A 222 -6.09 -18.96 8.53
N HIS A 223 -7.27 -18.78 9.12
CA HIS A 223 -8.50 -18.42 8.42
C HIS A 223 -8.64 -16.91 8.18
N ASN A 224 -7.79 -16.09 8.80
CA ASN A 224 -7.70 -14.66 8.57
C ASN A 224 -6.60 -14.33 7.54
N VAL A 225 -6.35 -15.18 6.54
CA VAL A 225 -5.41 -14.84 5.44
C VAL A 225 -5.84 -13.58 4.68
N ALA A 226 -7.13 -13.26 4.71
CA ALA A 226 -7.68 -11.99 4.24
C ALA A 226 -7.31 -10.78 5.13
N ALA A 227 -6.86 -11.01 6.37
CA ALA A 227 -6.28 -10.02 7.27
C ALA A 227 -4.78 -9.83 7.03
N LEU A 228 -4.35 -9.92 5.77
CA LEU A 228 -4.01 -8.71 5.02
C LEU A 228 -4.05 -9.08 3.53
N THR A 229 -5.21 -8.99 2.85
CA THR A 229 -5.16 -8.75 1.40
C THR A 229 -4.41 -7.44 1.17
N ASP A 230 -3.85 -7.21 -0.02
CA ASP A 230 -3.19 -5.93 -0.33
C ASP A 230 -4.10 -4.73 -0.05
N SER A 231 -5.41 -4.89 -0.25
CA SER A 231 -6.42 -3.90 0.14
C SER A 231 -6.47 -3.62 1.65
N VAL A 232 -6.44 -4.67 2.49
CA VAL A 232 -6.46 -4.53 3.96
C VAL A 232 -5.13 -3.99 4.48
N PHE A 233 -4.00 -4.36 3.86
CA PHE A 233 -2.70 -3.81 4.23
C PHE A 233 -2.56 -2.34 3.88
N LEU A 234 -3.02 -1.96 2.69
CA LEU A 234 -3.09 -0.55 2.34
C LEU A 234 -4.04 0.20 3.25
N ASP A 235 -5.14 -0.40 3.70
CA ASP A 235 -6.03 0.24 4.68
C ASP A 235 -5.32 0.48 6.02
N LEU A 236 -4.56 -0.52 6.51
CA LEU A 236 -3.76 -0.40 7.72
C LEU A 236 -2.70 0.69 7.61
N VAL A 237 -1.90 0.69 6.53
CA VAL A 237 -0.86 1.70 6.30
C VAL A 237 -1.47 3.08 6.19
N GLN A 238 -2.45 3.24 5.32
CA GLN A 238 -3.10 4.52 5.07
C GLN A 238 -3.79 5.06 6.34
N ARG A 239 -4.43 4.19 7.13
CA ARG A 239 -5.09 4.59 8.39
C ARG A 239 -4.08 5.02 9.45
N ALA A 240 -3.00 4.25 9.64
CA ALA A 240 -1.99 4.58 10.62
C ALA A 240 -1.33 5.93 10.29
N SER A 241 -0.97 6.13 9.02
CA SER A 241 -0.46 7.42 8.51
C SER A 241 -1.46 8.56 8.70
N PHE A 242 -2.76 8.33 8.47
CA PHE A 242 -3.79 9.34 8.74
C PHE A 242 -3.88 9.73 10.23
N ASP A 243 -3.73 8.76 11.13
CA ASP A 243 -3.85 9.02 12.57
C ASP A 243 -2.79 10.03 13.06
N PHE A 244 -1.65 10.20 12.35
CA PHE A 244 -0.71 11.31 12.61
C PHE A 244 -1.40 12.67 12.45
N PHE A 245 -2.01 12.94 11.29
CA PHE A 245 -2.68 14.21 10.99
C PHE A 245 -3.88 14.48 11.90
N TRP A 246 -4.49 13.43 12.42
CA TRP A 246 -5.64 13.57 13.31
C TRP A 246 -5.22 13.82 14.77
N LEU A 247 -4.26 13.04 15.27
CA LEU A 247 -3.88 12.98 16.69
C LEU A 247 -2.70 13.87 17.06
N GLU A 248 -1.76 14.14 16.15
CA GLU A 248 -0.63 15.07 16.35
C GLU A 248 -0.99 16.49 15.87
N ALA A 249 -2.24 16.88 16.06
CA ALA A 249 -2.78 18.17 15.67
C ALA A 249 -3.38 18.92 16.87
N ASN A 250 -3.26 20.23 16.89
CA ASN A 250 -4.04 21.07 17.79
C ASN A 250 -5.45 21.23 17.21
N ALA A 251 -6.42 20.54 17.80
CA ALA A 251 -7.80 20.55 17.30
C ALA A 251 -8.48 21.94 17.33
N SER A 252 -8.00 22.87 18.18
CA SER A 252 -8.62 24.19 18.33
C SER A 252 -8.30 25.15 17.19
N ASN A 253 -7.08 25.08 16.65
CA ASN A 253 -6.60 25.94 15.56
C ASN A 253 -6.32 25.14 14.27
N GLY A 254 -6.36 23.82 14.34
CA GLY A 254 -6.19 22.92 13.21
C GLY A 254 -4.75 22.79 12.68
N LEU A 255 -3.76 23.32 13.41
CA LEU A 255 -2.34 23.13 13.08
C LEU A 255 -1.89 21.70 13.39
N ILE A 256 -1.05 21.15 12.52
CA ILE A 256 -0.53 19.79 12.59
C ILE A 256 0.98 19.86 12.80
N LYS A 257 1.52 19.05 13.72
CA LYS A 257 2.96 19.01 13.97
C LYS A 257 3.76 18.67 12.71
N ASP A 258 5.00 19.14 12.67
CA ASP A 258 5.97 18.72 11.65
C ASP A 258 6.29 17.22 11.76
N ARG A 259 6.51 16.75 12.99
CA ARG A 259 6.87 15.36 13.31
C ARG A 259 6.29 14.93 14.63
N SER A 260 6.28 13.61 14.89
CA SER A 260 5.69 13.06 16.12
C SER A 260 6.56 13.25 17.36
N ALA A 261 7.72 13.89 17.25
CA ALA A 261 8.54 14.26 18.41
C ALA A 261 7.80 15.18 19.39
N SER A 262 8.11 15.03 20.68
CA SER A 262 7.61 15.93 21.71
C SER A 262 8.16 17.35 21.49
N GLY A 263 7.29 18.36 21.59
CA GLY A 263 7.67 19.76 21.41
C GLY A 263 7.92 20.20 19.96
N ALA A 264 7.69 19.35 18.97
CA ALA A 264 7.79 19.74 17.57
C ALA A 264 6.83 20.90 17.23
N PRO A 265 7.26 21.89 16.42
CA PRO A 265 6.39 22.93 15.90
C PRO A 265 5.42 22.33 14.87
N SER A 266 4.53 23.18 14.36
CA SER A 266 3.71 22.85 13.20
C SER A 266 4.45 23.16 11.90
N SER A 267 4.36 22.27 10.91
CA SER A 267 4.78 22.54 9.52
C SER A 267 3.55 22.85 8.68
N ILE A 268 3.58 23.95 7.92
CA ILE A 268 2.43 24.30 7.06
C ILE A 268 2.25 23.33 5.89
N ALA A 269 3.32 22.66 5.43
CA ALA A 269 3.22 21.61 4.43
C ALA A 269 2.52 20.37 4.98
N ALA A 270 2.86 19.95 6.21
CA ALA A 270 2.15 18.87 6.90
C ALA A 270 0.66 19.21 7.08
N VAL A 271 0.31 20.48 7.33
CA VAL A 271 -1.09 20.93 7.34
C VAL A 271 -1.74 20.79 5.97
N GLY A 272 -1.06 21.16 4.88
CA GLY A 272 -1.55 20.96 3.51
C GLY A 272 -1.90 19.51 3.20
N PHE A 273 -0.97 18.59 3.45
CA PHE A 273 -1.23 17.17 3.29
C PHE A 273 -2.37 16.68 4.20
N GLY A 274 -2.39 17.14 5.45
CA GLY A 274 -3.40 16.77 6.44
C GLY A 274 -4.82 17.22 6.08
N LEU A 275 -4.99 18.39 5.45
CA LEU A 275 -6.29 18.85 4.97
C LEU A 275 -6.87 17.89 3.93
N THR A 276 -6.07 17.43 2.98
CA THR A 276 -6.49 16.39 2.02
C THR A 276 -6.70 15.04 2.72
N ALA A 277 -5.82 14.64 3.64
CA ALA A 277 -5.96 13.40 4.41
C ALA A 277 -7.28 13.34 5.19
N ILE A 278 -7.78 14.47 5.70
CA ILE A 278 -9.09 14.58 6.36
C ILE A 278 -10.23 14.21 5.39
N THR A 279 -10.17 14.66 4.13
CA THR A 279 -11.21 14.31 3.14
C THR A 279 -11.24 12.80 2.85
N ILE A 280 -10.05 12.19 2.78
CA ILE A 280 -9.88 10.74 2.60
C ILE A 280 -10.47 10.01 3.81
N ALA A 281 -10.16 10.46 5.03
CA ALA A 281 -10.66 9.84 6.24
C ALA A 281 -12.20 9.89 6.37
N ILE A 282 -12.85 10.94 5.85
CA ILE A 282 -14.31 11.00 5.76
C ILE A 282 -14.82 9.94 4.77
N ASP A 283 -14.26 9.88 3.55
CA ASP A 283 -14.66 8.91 2.52
C ASP A 283 -14.46 7.45 2.97
N ARG A 284 -13.42 7.19 3.78
CA ARG A 284 -13.10 5.87 4.34
C ARG A 284 -13.85 5.58 5.64
N GLY A 285 -14.66 6.51 6.15
CA GLY A 285 -15.47 6.35 7.36
C GLY A 285 -14.67 6.30 8.66
N TRP A 286 -13.43 6.80 8.65
CA TRP A 286 -12.56 6.86 9.83
C TRP A 286 -12.94 7.97 10.80
N ILE A 287 -13.50 9.05 10.26
CA ILE A 287 -14.06 10.18 10.98
C ILE A 287 -15.40 10.56 10.35
N THR A 288 -16.25 11.28 11.08
CA THR A 288 -17.49 11.82 10.52
C THR A 288 -17.21 13.05 9.66
N ARG A 289 -18.06 13.31 8.66
CA ARG A 289 -17.98 14.53 7.84
C ARG A 289 -18.06 15.80 8.70
N GLU A 290 -18.90 15.80 9.73
CA GLU A 290 -19.05 16.92 10.67
C GLU A 290 -17.76 17.22 11.44
N ALA A 291 -17.09 16.18 11.96
CA ALA A 291 -15.83 16.34 12.68
C ALA A 291 -14.72 16.85 11.74
N GLY A 292 -14.62 16.28 10.54
CA GLY A 292 -13.68 16.73 9.53
C GLY A 292 -13.94 18.17 9.09
N ARG A 293 -15.20 18.53 8.81
CA ARG A 293 -15.61 19.89 8.44
C ARG A 293 -15.26 20.92 9.51
N THR A 294 -15.51 20.60 10.78
CA THR A 294 -15.15 21.47 11.91
C THR A 294 -13.65 21.68 11.99
N ARG A 295 -12.86 20.60 11.86
CA ARG A 295 -11.40 20.69 11.86
C ARG A 295 -10.90 21.58 10.72
N VAL A 296 -11.36 21.34 9.49
CA VAL A 296 -10.97 22.13 8.31
C VAL A 296 -11.32 23.61 8.50
N LEU A 297 -12.54 23.92 8.94
CA LEU A 297 -12.97 25.30 9.13
C LEU A 297 -12.10 26.03 10.17
N ASN A 298 -11.76 25.39 11.29
CA ASN A 298 -10.85 25.96 12.29
C ASN A 298 -9.44 26.20 11.74
N THR A 299 -8.92 25.26 10.93
CA THR A 299 -7.63 25.43 10.24
C THR A 299 -7.67 26.67 9.34
N LEU A 300 -8.66 26.78 8.46
CA LEU A 300 -8.77 27.90 7.52
C LEU A 300 -8.94 29.24 8.22
N LYS A 301 -9.76 29.30 9.29
CA LYS A 301 -9.89 30.51 10.12
C LYS A 301 -8.56 30.93 10.72
N THR A 302 -7.76 30.00 11.22
CA THR A 302 -6.41 30.30 11.75
C THR A 302 -5.53 30.96 10.69
N PHE A 303 -5.44 30.40 9.48
CA PHE A 303 -4.64 30.98 8.39
C PHE A 303 -5.20 32.28 7.82
N TRP A 304 -6.50 32.52 7.97
CA TRP A 304 -7.14 33.76 7.55
C TRP A 304 -6.96 34.89 8.57
N GLU A 305 -7.27 34.63 9.83
CA GLU A 305 -7.44 35.62 10.90
C GLU A 305 -6.13 35.99 11.61
N LYS A 306 -5.13 35.10 11.63
CA LYS A 306 -3.84 35.39 12.27
C LYS A 306 -3.08 36.49 11.50
N PRO A 307 -2.41 37.41 12.20
CA PRO A 307 -1.86 38.60 11.58
C PRO A 307 -0.69 38.30 10.66
N GLN A 308 -0.69 38.94 9.49
CA GLN A 308 0.46 38.97 8.57
C GLN A 308 1.18 40.33 8.64
N GLY A 309 2.50 40.34 8.44
CA GLY A 309 3.29 41.57 8.53
C GLY A 309 4.80 41.35 8.35
N ARG A 310 5.56 42.45 8.31
CA ARG A 310 7.02 42.46 8.09
C ARG A 310 7.83 42.26 9.37
N GLU A 311 7.17 42.26 10.51
CA GLU A 311 7.79 42.15 11.82
C GLU A 311 8.45 40.78 11.99
N THR A 312 9.56 40.75 12.71
CA THR A 312 10.37 39.53 12.92
C THR A 312 9.66 38.49 13.79
N SER A 313 8.65 38.90 14.56
CA SER A 313 7.85 38.02 15.43
C SER A 313 6.38 38.45 15.43
N GLY A 314 5.51 37.62 16.01
CA GLY A 314 4.09 37.96 16.19
C GLY A 314 3.24 37.85 14.93
N ARG A 315 3.76 37.23 13.86
CA ARG A 315 3.09 37.08 12.55
C ARG A 315 3.03 35.61 12.12
N ILE A 316 1.96 35.23 11.41
CA ILE A 316 1.83 33.92 10.75
C ILE A 316 2.47 33.91 9.35
N GLY A 317 2.60 35.08 8.73
CA GLY A 317 3.02 35.21 7.35
C GLY A 317 3.16 36.65 6.88
N TYR A 318 3.38 36.84 5.58
CA TYR A 318 3.43 38.14 4.92
C TYR A 318 3.10 37.98 3.44
N LYS A 319 2.41 38.96 2.84
CA LYS A 319 2.08 38.97 1.40
C LYS A 319 1.30 37.72 0.94
N GLY A 320 0.52 37.13 1.84
CA GLY A 320 -0.22 35.90 1.63
C GLY A 320 0.62 34.62 1.76
N PHE A 321 1.95 34.71 1.86
CA PHE A 321 2.81 33.58 2.18
C PHE A 321 2.87 33.33 3.68
N PHE A 322 3.17 32.10 4.07
CA PHE A 322 3.23 31.67 5.46
C PHE A 322 4.64 31.20 5.82
N TYR A 323 5.00 31.34 7.10
CA TYR A 323 6.26 30.82 7.61
C TYR A 323 6.23 29.28 7.60
N HIS A 324 7.34 28.67 7.21
CA HIS A 324 7.48 27.20 7.14
C HIS A 324 7.04 26.54 8.45
N PHE A 325 7.58 27.03 9.57
CA PHE A 325 7.25 26.53 10.90
C PHE A 325 6.46 27.55 11.72
N LEU A 326 5.39 27.06 12.35
CA LEU A 326 4.55 27.81 13.27
C LEU A 326 4.56 27.17 14.64
N ASP A 327 4.51 27.97 15.70
CA ASP A 327 4.24 27.45 17.03
C ASP A 327 2.83 26.83 17.06
N LEU A 328 2.76 25.58 17.54
CA LEU A 328 1.58 24.73 17.45
C LEU A 328 0.34 25.33 18.15
N ASN A 329 0.54 26.18 19.16
CA ASN A 329 -0.54 26.74 19.97
C ASN A 329 -0.94 28.13 19.50
N THR A 330 0.03 28.99 19.25
CA THR A 330 -0.18 30.39 18.92
C THR A 330 -0.41 30.65 17.44
N ALA A 331 0.02 29.73 16.56
CA ALA A 331 0.02 29.86 15.11
C ALA A 331 0.86 31.05 14.60
N LEU A 332 1.97 31.34 15.29
CA LEU A 332 2.92 32.39 14.95
C LEU A 332 4.26 31.77 14.57
N ARG A 333 5.08 32.50 13.79
CA ARG A 333 6.41 32.06 13.33
C ARG A 333 7.22 31.38 14.44
N ALA A 334 7.70 30.17 14.16
CA ALA A 334 8.62 29.42 15.01
C ALA A 334 10.00 29.28 14.37
N TRP A 335 11.01 29.07 15.21
CA TRP A 335 12.40 28.76 14.84
C TRP A 335 13.06 29.73 13.86
N ASN A 336 12.66 30.99 13.86
CA ASN A 336 13.11 32.00 12.89
C ASN A 336 12.99 31.54 11.44
N SER A 337 12.04 30.64 11.15
CA SER A 337 11.85 30.08 9.80
C SER A 337 11.54 31.15 8.76
N GLU A 338 11.81 30.83 7.49
CA GLU A 338 11.48 31.65 6.33
C GLU A 338 9.98 31.61 6.04
N LEU A 339 9.48 32.65 5.36
CA LEU A 339 8.32 32.47 4.50
C LEU A 339 8.73 31.49 3.41
N SER A 340 8.12 30.32 3.39
CA SER A 340 8.47 29.29 2.42
C SER A 340 7.49 29.35 1.25
N SER A 341 8.06 29.51 0.06
CA SER A 341 7.31 29.50 -1.20
C SER A 341 6.67 28.14 -1.49
N ILE A 342 7.43 27.06 -1.29
CA ILE A 342 6.99 25.70 -1.57
C ILE A 342 6.03 25.17 -0.50
N ASP A 343 6.31 25.42 0.79
CA ASP A 343 5.41 24.93 1.85
C ASP A 343 4.08 25.69 1.85
N THR A 344 4.09 26.97 1.47
CA THR A 344 2.86 27.72 1.18
C THR A 344 2.09 27.06 0.03
N ALA A 345 2.76 26.66 -1.06
CA ALA A 345 2.08 25.98 -2.17
C ALA A 345 1.48 24.61 -1.77
N LEU A 346 2.18 23.81 -0.95
CA LEU A 346 1.68 22.54 -0.44
C LEU A 346 0.48 22.74 0.50
N LEU A 347 0.54 23.76 1.38
CA LEU A 347 -0.62 24.18 2.18
C LEU A 347 -1.82 24.52 1.29
N LEU A 348 -1.60 25.37 0.27
CA LEU A 348 -2.65 25.83 -0.64
C LEU A 348 -3.26 24.69 -1.46
N ALA A 349 -2.48 23.68 -1.84
CA ALA A 349 -3.00 22.50 -2.51
C ALA A 349 -4.02 21.76 -1.62
N GLY A 350 -3.70 21.55 -0.33
CA GLY A 350 -4.65 21.01 0.64
C GLY A 350 -5.90 21.87 0.83
N ILE A 351 -5.73 23.19 0.93
CA ILE A 351 -6.84 24.16 1.06
C ILE A 351 -7.78 24.12 -0.16
N LEU A 352 -7.21 24.05 -1.36
CA LEU A 352 -7.98 24.00 -2.59
C LEU A 352 -8.65 22.64 -2.80
N ASP A 353 -8.06 21.56 -2.31
CA ASP A 353 -8.69 20.24 -2.31
C ASP A 353 -9.93 20.19 -1.40
N VAL A 354 -9.84 20.72 -0.17
CA VAL A 354 -11.01 20.77 0.75
C VAL A 354 -12.11 21.70 0.23
N LYS A 355 -11.77 22.78 -0.50
CA LYS A 355 -12.74 23.62 -1.23
C LYS A 355 -13.57 22.78 -2.20
N GLN A 356 -12.94 21.88 -2.95
CA GLN A 356 -13.62 21.03 -3.92
C GLN A 356 -14.40 19.87 -3.26
N TYR A 357 -14.07 19.50 -2.02
CA TYR A 357 -14.72 18.40 -1.29
C TYR A 357 -15.97 18.83 -0.50
N PHE A 358 -15.94 20.02 0.12
CA PHE A 358 -17.01 20.55 0.95
C PHE A 358 -17.97 21.43 0.13
N THR A 359 -18.90 20.79 -0.59
CA THR A 359 -19.81 21.42 -1.56
C THR A 359 -21.27 21.44 -1.14
N ASN A 360 -21.64 20.88 0.02
CA ASN A 360 -23.02 20.93 0.50
C ASN A 360 -23.45 22.38 0.73
N ASN A 361 -24.75 22.64 0.55
CA ASN A 361 -25.35 23.94 0.79
C ASN A 361 -25.66 24.13 2.29
N GLU A 362 -24.60 24.27 3.09
CA GLU A 362 -24.67 24.55 4.52
C GLU A 362 -23.64 25.62 4.92
N THR A 363 -23.91 26.39 5.96
CA THR A 363 -23.11 27.57 6.34
C THR A 363 -21.62 27.26 6.50
N GLN A 364 -21.26 26.18 7.21
CA GLN A 364 -19.85 25.83 7.44
C GLN A 364 -19.11 25.44 6.15
N GLU A 365 -19.75 24.72 5.23
CA GLU A 365 -19.11 24.36 3.96
C GLU A 365 -19.03 25.57 3.01
N ASN A 366 -20.01 26.47 3.06
CA ASN A 366 -19.95 27.76 2.37
C ASN A 366 -18.75 28.60 2.86
N ASP A 367 -18.55 28.68 4.19
CA ASP A 367 -17.42 29.38 4.81
C ASP A 367 -16.08 28.75 4.42
N ILE A 368 -15.99 27.41 4.38
CA ILE A 368 -14.76 26.72 3.92
C ILE A 368 -14.39 27.16 2.51
N ARG A 369 -15.33 27.17 1.57
CA ARG A 369 -15.07 27.56 0.18
C ARG A 369 -14.65 29.04 0.08
N ALA A 370 -15.33 29.92 0.80
CA ALA A 370 -15.01 31.35 0.82
C ALA A 370 -13.63 31.66 1.43
N LEU A 371 -13.28 30.99 2.54
CA LEU A 371 -11.97 31.13 3.18
C LEU A 371 -10.85 30.55 2.32
N ALA A 372 -11.08 29.40 1.68
CA ALA A 372 -10.10 28.80 0.78
C ALA A 372 -9.73 29.76 -0.36
N ASP A 373 -10.73 30.37 -1.00
CA ASP A 373 -10.52 31.40 -2.02
C ASP A 373 -9.78 32.61 -1.46
N SER A 374 -10.22 33.11 -0.32
CA SER A 374 -9.63 34.30 0.30
C SER A 374 -8.15 34.09 0.65
N ILE A 375 -7.79 32.91 1.17
CA ILE A 375 -6.42 32.57 1.51
C ILE A 375 -5.56 32.46 0.24
N TYR A 376 -6.02 31.71 -0.77
CA TYR A 376 -5.27 31.52 -2.02
C TYR A 376 -5.11 32.83 -2.81
N TYR A 377 -6.17 33.63 -2.93
CA TYR A 377 -6.16 34.88 -3.70
C TYR A 377 -5.33 35.99 -3.03
N ARG A 378 -5.00 35.85 -1.74
CA ARG A 378 -4.15 36.81 -1.01
C ARG A 378 -2.65 36.62 -1.33
N VAL A 379 -2.24 35.50 -1.91
CA VAL A 379 -0.83 35.14 -2.15
C VAL A 379 -0.28 35.93 -3.35
N ASP A 380 0.68 36.82 -3.08
CA ASP A 380 1.30 37.70 -4.09
C ASP A 380 2.50 37.00 -4.77
N TRP A 381 2.22 36.11 -5.72
CA TRP A 381 3.27 35.32 -6.39
C TRP A 381 4.31 36.17 -7.14
N ASN A 382 3.92 37.35 -7.64
CA ASN A 382 4.86 38.27 -8.28
C ASN A 382 5.82 38.91 -7.27
N TRP A 383 5.36 39.21 -6.06
CA TRP A 383 6.25 39.67 -4.99
C TRP A 383 7.31 38.61 -4.65
N MET A 384 6.92 37.33 -4.53
CA MET A 384 7.86 36.24 -4.21
C MET A 384 8.85 35.93 -5.36
N ARG A 385 8.59 36.37 -6.60
CA ARG A 385 9.61 36.31 -7.65
C ARG A 385 10.75 37.29 -7.45
N ASN A 386 10.51 38.40 -6.74
CA ASN A 386 11.46 39.49 -6.59
C ASN A 386 12.06 39.93 -7.96
N PHE A 387 11.20 40.14 -8.95
CA PHE A 387 11.54 40.51 -10.34
C PHE A 387 12.37 39.49 -11.14
N GLN A 388 12.56 38.27 -10.64
CA GLN A 388 13.32 37.22 -11.33
C GLN A 388 12.45 36.31 -12.22
N PRO A 389 13.03 35.56 -13.18
CA PRO A 389 12.36 34.55 -13.99
C PRO A 389 11.50 33.54 -13.22
N ASN A 390 12.05 33.06 -12.11
CA ASN A 390 11.47 32.01 -11.28
C ASN A 390 11.07 32.57 -9.91
N ILE A 391 10.38 31.76 -9.11
CA ILE A 391 10.03 32.09 -7.73
C ILE A 391 11.24 31.79 -6.84
N THR A 392 11.55 32.65 -5.85
CA THR A 392 12.63 32.38 -4.87
C THR A 392 12.22 31.30 -3.87
N GLY A 393 13.20 30.64 -3.25
CA GLY A 393 12.97 29.70 -2.13
C GLY A 393 12.14 30.31 -1.00
N GLY A 394 12.35 31.58 -0.68
CA GLY A 394 11.62 32.22 0.42
C GLY A 394 12.11 33.61 0.80
N TRP A 395 11.64 34.08 1.95
CA TRP A 395 11.96 35.40 2.48
C TRP A 395 12.03 35.40 4.01
N PHE A 396 13.00 36.09 4.56
CA PHE A 396 13.13 36.36 6.00
C PHE A 396 12.85 37.83 6.30
N PRO A 397 12.15 38.17 7.40
CA PRO A 397 12.00 39.55 7.84
C PRO A 397 13.32 40.19 8.24
N GLU A 398 14.30 39.40 8.69
CA GLU A 398 15.62 39.89 9.07
C GLU A 398 16.52 40.27 7.88
N SER A 399 16.46 39.50 6.78
CA SER A 399 17.48 39.55 5.73
C SER A 399 16.93 39.68 4.30
N GLY A 400 15.61 39.63 4.12
CA GLY A 400 14.99 39.72 2.80
C GLY A 400 14.89 38.38 2.08
N PHE A 401 14.90 38.42 0.74
CA PHE A 401 14.72 37.22 -0.08
C PHE A 401 15.93 36.29 -0.02
N ILE A 402 15.65 34.98 -0.01
CA ILE A 402 16.69 33.95 -0.18
C ILE A 402 17.29 34.09 -1.58
N ASN A 403 18.62 34.10 -1.68
CA ASN A 403 19.34 34.23 -2.95
C ASN A 403 19.41 32.89 -3.71
N TRP A 404 18.26 32.26 -3.92
CA TRP A 404 18.11 30.99 -4.64
C TRP A 404 16.72 30.91 -5.27
N TRP A 405 16.62 30.39 -6.49
CA TRP A 405 15.38 30.34 -7.27
C TRP A 405 15.10 28.94 -7.79
N TRP A 406 13.82 28.57 -7.76
CA TRP A 406 13.33 27.29 -8.22
C TRP A 406 13.53 27.14 -9.74
N ALA A 407 14.41 26.25 -10.15
CA ALA A 407 14.47 25.73 -11.51
C ALA A 407 14.19 24.22 -11.46
N GLY A 408 13.35 23.72 -12.35
CA GLY A 408 12.96 22.31 -12.38
C GLY A 408 14.09 21.42 -12.89
N TYR A 409 14.00 20.10 -12.79
CA TYR A 409 12.87 19.35 -12.23
C TYR A 409 13.06 19.12 -10.72
N ASN A 410 11.98 19.30 -9.95
CA ASN A 410 11.90 19.13 -8.50
C ASN A 410 10.42 19.20 -8.05
N GLU A 411 10.17 19.20 -6.75
CA GLU A 411 8.84 19.17 -6.12
C GLU A 411 7.94 20.38 -6.45
N ALA A 412 8.51 21.46 -7.01
CA ALA A 412 7.86 22.76 -7.16
C ALA A 412 6.86 22.91 -8.32
N MET A 413 6.53 21.83 -9.03
CA MET A 413 5.53 21.89 -10.12
C MET A 413 4.19 22.49 -9.65
N ILE A 414 3.68 22.01 -8.51
CA ILE A 414 2.43 22.50 -7.91
C ILE A 414 2.49 24.00 -7.60
N MET A 415 3.63 24.49 -7.11
CA MET A 415 3.84 25.91 -6.83
C MET A 415 3.78 26.74 -8.12
N CYS A 416 4.49 26.33 -9.17
CA CYS A 416 4.46 27.04 -10.45
C CYS A 416 3.05 27.07 -11.05
N LEU A 417 2.30 25.97 -10.98
CA LEU A 417 0.94 25.88 -11.51
C LEU A 417 -0.05 26.71 -10.69
N LEU A 418 0.06 26.72 -9.37
CA LEU A 418 -0.72 27.61 -8.51
C LEU A 418 -0.41 29.09 -8.76
N ALA A 419 0.86 29.44 -8.95
CA ALA A 419 1.27 30.80 -9.25
C ALA A 419 0.74 31.27 -10.61
N LEU A 420 0.73 30.40 -11.61
CA LEU A 420 0.13 30.68 -12.92
C LEU A 420 -1.39 30.72 -12.88
N GLY A 421 -2.00 29.88 -12.05
CA GLY A 421 -3.45 29.75 -11.88
C GLY A 421 -4.12 30.90 -11.14
N SER A 422 -3.35 31.67 -10.37
CA SER A 422 -3.87 32.72 -9.50
C SER A 422 -4.73 33.74 -10.27
N PRO A 423 -5.94 34.07 -9.81
CA PRO A 423 -6.77 35.08 -10.43
C PRO A 423 -6.41 36.51 -10.01
N THR A 424 -5.64 36.69 -8.93
CA THR A 424 -5.30 38.00 -8.36
C THR A 424 -3.86 38.42 -8.62
N TYR A 425 -2.91 37.54 -8.38
CA TYR A 425 -1.47 37.82 -8.57
C TYR A 425 -0.77 36.76 -9.42
N PRO A 426 -1.25 36.47 -10.65
CA PRO A 426 -0.60 35.48 -11.48
C PRO A 426 0.80 35.90 -11.92
N ILE A 427 1.73 34.96 -11.95
CA ILE A 427 2.99 35.18 -12.65
C ILE A 427 2.75 35.08 -14.18
N PRO A 428 3.44 35.86 -15.01
CA PRO A 428 3.43 35.67 -16.46
C PRO A 428 4.12 34.34 -16.84
N ASN A 429 3.72 33.78 -17.98
CA ASN A 429 4.45 32.69 -18.63
C ASN A 429 5.00 33.21 -19.96
N THR A 430 6.27 33.58 -19.99
CA THR A 430 6.98 34.00 -21.22
C THR A 430 8.12 33.02 -21.46
N GLN A 431 8.92 33.19 -22.53
CA GLN A 431 10.09 32.33 -22.76
C GLN A 431 11.07 32.31 -21.57
N PHE A 432 11.14 33.40 -20.80
CA PHE A 432 12.11 33.58 -19.71
C PHE A 432 11.46 33.74 -18.33
N VAL A 433 10.17 33.44 -18.18
CA VAL A 433 9.46 33.59 -16.90
C VAL A 433 8.41 32.50 -16.72
N GLY A 434 8.21 32.04 -15.50
CA GLY A 434 7.14 31.11 -15.15
C GLY A 434 7.47 29.67 -15.53
N TRP A 435 6.48 28.91 -16.03
CA TRP A 435 6.65 27.50 -16.35
C TRP A 435 7.79 27.25 -17.34
N ASN A 436 7.88 28.07 -18.39
CA ASN A 436 8.92 27.89 -19.41
C ASN A 436 10.33 28.11 -18.83
N ALA A 437 10.51 29.09 -17.93
CA ALA A 437 11.77 29.29 -17.21
C ALA A 437 12.04 28.18 -16.20
N TRP A 438 11.01 27.65 -15.56
CA TRP A 438 11.16 26.53 -14.63
C TRP A 438 11.64 25.26 -15.35
N THR A 439 11.09 24.95 -16.53
CA THR A 439 11.52 23.78 -17.32
C THR A 439 12.96 23.88 -17.86
N SER A 440 13.60 25.06 -17.83
CA SER A 440 14.96 25.22 -18.36
C SER A 440 16.03 24.50 -17.54
N GLY A 441 15.76 24.15 -16.28
CA GLY A 441 16.69 23.40 -15.44
C GLY A 441 16.70 21.88 -15.71
N TYR A 442 15.76 21.38 -16.53
CA TYR A 442 15.53 19.95 -16.72
C TYR A 442 16.77 19.21 -17.20
N GLN A 443 17.12 18.14 -16.49
CA GLN A 443 18.19 17.22 -16.87
C GLN A 443 17.58 15.91 -17.36
N TRP A 444 17.57 15.69 -18.68
CA TRP A 444 17.14 14.41 -19.26
C TRP A 444 18.32 13.43 -19.28
N GLN A 445 18.22 12.35 -18.51
CA GLN A 445 19.29 11.34 -18.43
C GLN A 445 18.70 9.94 -18.52
N THR A 446 19.57 8.95 -18.71
CA THR A 446 19.20 7.53 -18.71
C THR A 446 19.94 6.82 -17.59
N HIS A 447 19.19 6.22 -16.67
CA HIS A 447 19.73 5.45 -15.55
C HIS A 447 19.05 4.08 -15.52
N TYR A 448 19.85 3.01 -15.41
CA TYR A 448 19.37 1.63 -15.33
C TYR A 448 18.33 1.27 -16.42
N GLY A 449 18.49 1.80 -17.63
CA GLY A 449 17.60 1.56 -18.78
C GLY A 449 16.37 2.45 -18.88
N TYR A 450 16.18 3.40 -17.96
CA TYR A 450 15.05 4.33 -17.95
C TYR A 450 15.49 5.75 -18.29
N SER A 451 14.88 6.36 -19.30
CA SER A 451 15.12 7.77 -19.67
C SER A 451 14.00 8.68 -19.16
N TYR A 452 14.36 9.68 -18.35
CA TYR A 452 13.43 10.59 -17.68
C TYR A 452 14.12 11.92 -17.32
N VAL A 453 13.34 12.93 -16.92
CA VAL A 453 13.84 14.15 -16.32
C VAL A 453 14.19 13.87 -14.86
N VAL A 454 15.46 14.00 -14.52
CA VAL A 454 16.03 13.54 -13.26
C VAL A 454 15.81 14.52 -12.11
N PHE A 455 15.39 13.99 -10.97
CA PHE A 455 15.60 14.56 -9.65
C PHE A 455 15.85 13.39 -8.66
N PRO A 456 17.04 13.28 -8.04
CA PRO A 456 17.42 12.06 -7.33
C PRO A 456 16.50 11.66 -6.16
N PRO A 457 16.07 12.58 -5.27
CA PRO A 457 15.16 12.23 -4.18
C PRO A 457 13.74 11.94 -4.73
N LEU A 458 13.18 10.78 -4.42
CA LEU A 458 11.88 10.39 -4.99
C LEU A 458 10.71 11.32 -4.64
N PHE A 459 10.78 12.07 -3.54
CA PHE A 459 9.71 13.00 -3.16
C PHE A 459 9.40 14.07 -4.22
N GLY A 460 10.41 14.49 -5.00
CA GLY A 460 10.22 15.47 -6.08
C GLY A 460 9.37 14.95 -7.23
N HIS A 461 9.30 13.62 -7.37
CA HIS A 461 8.40 12.92 -8.29
C HIS A 461 7.02 12.61 -7.68
N GLN A 462 6.77 12.96 -6.42
CA GLN A 462 5.58 12.54 -5.66
C GLN A 462 4.72 13.71 -5.20
N TYR A 463 5.31 14.78 -4.65
CA TYR A 463 4.53 15.82 -3.95
C TYR A 463 3.49 16.49 -4.84
N SER A 464 3.89 16.93 -6.04
CA SER A 464 2.93 17.53 -6.98
C SER A 464 1.91 16.52 -7.51
N HIS A 465 2.29 15.23 -7.60
CA HIS A 465 1.41 14.13 -7.96
C HIS A 465 0.42 13.75 -6.85
N CYS A 466 0.55 14.25 -5.61
CA CYS A 466 -0.48 14.02 -4.60
C CYS A 466 -1.82 14.63 -5.03
N TRP A 467 -1.79 15.78 -5.71
CA TRP A 467 -2.99 16.52 -6.09
C TRP A 467 -3.23 16.60 -7.60
N ILE A 468 -2.18 16.80 -8.40
CA ILE A 468 -2.34 16.95 -9.85
C ILE A 468 -2.21 15.61 -10.53
N ASP A 469 -3.23 15.26 -11.29
CA ASP A 469 -3.17 14.15 -12.22
C ASP A 469 -2.47 14.56 -13.52
N PHE A 470 -1.24 14.09 -13.70
CA PHE A 470 -0.48 14.35 -14.91
C PHE A 470 -0.65 13.27 -15.98
N HIS A 471 -1.51 12.28 -15.80
CA HIS A 471 -1.77 11.29 -16.84
C HIS A 471 -2.36 11.94 -18.09
N GLY A 472 -1.79 11.62 -19.24
CA GLY A 472 -2.35 12.00 -20.54
C GLY A 472 -2.33 13.50 -20.83
N ILE A 473 -1.68 14.31 -20.00
CA ILE A 473 -1.44 15.74 -20.26
C ILE A 473 0.06 16.03 -20.36
N GLN A 474 0.43 16.88 -21.31
CA GLN A 474 1.82 17.22 -21.59
C GLN A 474 1.96 18.71 -21.81
N ASP A 475 2.99 19.29 -21.21
CA ASP A 475 3.53 20.58 -21.64
C ASP A 475 4.37 20.42 -22.91
N ALA A 476 5.00 21.50 -23.37
CA ALA A 476 5.82 21.48 -24.57
C ALA A 476 7.06 20.56 -24.43
N TYR A 477 7.71 20.53 -23.27
CA TYR A 477 8.91 19.73 -23.05
C TYR A 477 8.59 18.23 -23.12
N MET A 478 7.59 17.79 -22.34
CA MET A 478 7.24 16.38 -22.22
C MET A 478 6.61 15.83 -23.50
N ARG A 479 5.86 16.66 -24.24
CA ARG A 479 5.39 16.33 -25.59
C ARG A 479 6.54 16.00 -26.54
N ASN A 480 7.63 16.77 -26.51
CA ASN A 480 8.83 16.49 -27.31
C ASN A 480 9.55 15.20 -26.87
N ARG A 481 9.35 14.75 -25.63
CA ARG A 481 9.86 13.47 -25.13
C ARG A 481 8.92 12.28 -25.39
N GLY A 482 7.70 12.53 -25.84
CA GLY A 482 6.70 11.50 -26.12
C GLY A 482 6.15 10.80 -24.88
N ILE A 483 6.30 11.38 -23.68
CA ILE A 483 5.78 10.84 -22.42
C ILE A 483 5.15 11.95 -21.58
N ASP A 484 4.26 11.63 -20.65
CA ASP A 484 3.73 12.60 -19.68
C ASP A 484 4.55 12.58 -18.37
N TYR A 485 4.21 13.45 -17.41
CA TYR A 485 4.91 13.47 -16.13
C TYR A 485 4.59 12.27 -15.24
N PHE A 486 3.45 11.60 -15.44
CA PHE A 486 3.16 10.37 -14.71
C PHE A 486 4.13 9.25 -15.11
N GLU A 487 4.31 9.04 -16.42
CA GLU A 487 5.29 8.08 -16.95
C GLU A 487 6.73 8.51 -16.60
N ASN A 488 7.03 9.81 -16.56
CA ASN A 488 8.33 10.30 -16.07
C ASN A 488 8.61 9.87 -14.63
N SER A 489 7.65 10.09 -13.73
CA SER A 489 7.77 9.72 -12.31
C SER A 489 7.81 8.21 -12.13
N ARG A 490 7.02 7.44 -12.90
CA ARG A 490 7.11 5.97 -12.92
C ARG A 490 8.51 5.48 -13.32
N ARG A 491 9.12 6.08 -14.34
CA ARG A 491 10.50 5.76 -14.75
C ARG A 491 11.53 6.11 -13.68
N ALA A 492 11.39 7.26 -13.03
CA ALA A 492 12.25 7.66 -11.93
C ALA A 492 12.17 6.65 -10.75
N THR A 493 10.95 6.24 -10.38
CA THR A 493 10.73 5.21 -9.35
C THR A 493 11.38 3.87 -9.72
N LEU A 494 11.18 3.39 -10.95
CA LEU A 494 11.79 2.14 -11.43
C LEU A 494 13.32 2.22 -11.46
N ALA A 495 13.88 3.38 -11.85
CA ALA A 495 15.32 3.62 -11.82
C ALA A 495 15.88 3.64 -10.39
N ALA A 496 15.18 4.27 -9.44
CA ALA A 496 15.55 4.27 -8.02
C ALA A 496 15.53 2.87 -7.41
N ARG A 497 14.52 2.06 -7.73
CA ARG A 497 14.48 0.65 -7.33
C ARG A 497 15.60 -0.16 -7.98
N ALA A 498 15.87 0.05 -9.26
CA ALA A 498 16.96 -0.63 -9.96
C ALA A 498 18.34 -0.27 -9.39
N TYR A 499 18.54 0.99 -8.99
CA TYR A 499 19.73 1.42 -8.26
C TYR A 499 19.89 0.66 -6.93
N ALA A 500 18.82 0.56 -6.13
CA ALA A 500 18.85 -0.20 -4.88
C ALA A 500 19.10 -1.70 -5.09
N ILE A 501 18.59 -2.29 -6.18
CA ILE A 501 18.88 -3.69 -6.55
C ILE A 501 20.35 -3.86 -6.95
N ALA A 502 20.90 -2.92 -7.73
CA ALA A 502 22.29 -2.96 -8.13
C ALA A 502 23.24 -2.74 -6.95
N ASN A 503 22.80 -1.94 -5.97
CA ASN A 503 23.49 -1.67 -4.71
C ASN A 503 25.00 -1.37 -4.89
N PRO A 504 25.36 -0.33 -5.66
CA PRO A 504 26.76 -0.09 -6.04
C PRO A 504 27.68 0.21 -4.85
N ARG A 505 27.11 0.64 -3.72
CA ARG A 505 27.81 0.93 -2.45
C ARG A 505 27.85 -0.27 -1.49
N GLY A 506 27.19 -1.38 -1.82
CA GLY A 506 27.14 -2.57 -0.97
C GLY A 506 26.44 -2.35 0.38
N HIS A 507 25.46 -1.46 0.44
CA HIS A 507 24.69 -1.18 1.66
C HIS A 507 23.87 -2.40 2.10
N ALA A 508 23.79 -2.62 3.40
CA ALA A 508 23.05 -3.72 4.00
C ALA A 508 21.56 -3.63 3.69
N GLY A 509 21.00 -4.75 3.24
CA GLY A 509 19.56 -4.92 2.97
C GLY A 509 19.05 -4.32 1.67
N TYR A 510 19.73 -3.32 1.07
CA TYR A 510 19.37 -2.76 -0.24
C TYR A 510 19.08 -3.86 -1.26
N GLY A 511 17.95 -3.76 -1.93
CA GLY A 511 17.54 -4.78 -2.88
C GLY A 511 16.11 -4.62 -3.39
N GLU A 512 15.59 -5.72 -3.93
CA GLU A 512 14.31 -5.75 -4.63
C GLU A 512 13.12 -5.23 -3.79
N ASN A 513 13.13 -5.53 -2.49
CA ASN A 513 12.07 -5.22 -1.55
C ASN A 513 12.50 -4.27 -0.41
N VAL A 514 13.73 -3.75 -0.47
CA VAL A 514 14.26 -2.75 0.45
C VAL A 514 14.91 -1.67 -0.41
N TRP A 515 14.07 -0.72 -0.80
CA TRP A 515 14.42 0.42 -1.63
C TRP A 515 13.53 1.60 -1.22
N GLY A 516 13.90 2.79 -1.67
CA GLY A 516 13.22 4.02 -1.31
C GLY A 516 14.19 5.04 -0.75
N ILE A 517 14.89 5.74 -1.64
CA ILE A 517 15.90 6.73 -1.30
C ILE A 517 15.29 8.10 -1.58
N THR A 518 15.04 8.86 -0.52
CA THR A 518 14.49 10.22 -0.58
C THR A 518 15.00 11.03 0.61
N ALA A 519 14.71 12.33 0.64
CA ALA A 519 15.03 13.17 1.79
C ALA A 519 14.35 12.64 3.06
N CYS A 520 15.14 12.45 4.13
CA CYS A 520 14.66 11.86 5.39
C CYS A 520 15.67 12.09 6.52
N ASP A 521 15.32 11.71 7.74
CA ASP A 521 16.26 11.51 8.85
C ASP A 521 17.22 10.35 8.56
N GLY A 522 18.41 10.45 9.14
CA GLY A 522 19.37 9.35 9.17
C GLY A 522 20.23 9.39 10.42
N PRO A 523 21.21 8.47 10.54
CA PRO A 523 22.05 8.35 11.73
C PRO A 523 22.79 9.64 12.12
N ASN A 524 23.10 10.48 11.13
CA ASN A 524 23.81 11.75 11.31
C ASN A 524 22.89 12.98 11.14
N GLY A 525 21.58 12.80 11.25
CA GLY A 525 20.57 13.83 11.03
C GLY A 525 19.94 13.80 9.65
N TYR A 526 19.16 14.85 9.36
CA TYR A 526 18.39 14.98 8.13
C TYR A 526 19.27 15.27 6.92
N ALA A 527 19.01 14.60 5.79
CA ALA A 527 19.69 14.86 4.54
C ALA A 527 18.78 14.62 3.33
N ALA A 528 18.98 15.40 2.26
CA ALA A 528 18.34 15.18 0.98
C ALA A 528 19.02 14.02 0.23
N ARG A 529 18.59 12.80 0.52
CA ARG A 529 19.09 11.57 -0.12
C ARG A 529 18.32 11.27 -1.39
N GLY A 530 18.98 10.69 -2.38
CA GLY A 530 18.34 10.30 -3.62
C GLY A 530 19.25 9.50 -4.53
N ALA A 531 18.65 8.70 -5.42
CA ALA A 531 19.34 8.05 -6.52
C ALA A 531 18.33 7.52 -7.54
N PRO A 532 18.67 7.44 -8.84
CA PRO A 532 19.90 7.89 -9.50
C PRO A 532 19.75 9.27 -10.20
N PRO A 533 20.85 10.01 -10.46
CA PRO A 533 22.22 9.75 -10.02
C PRO A 533 22.34 9.82 -8.50
N GLU A 534 23.35 9.18 -7.95
CA GLU A 534 23.57 9.16 -6.50
C GLU A 534 23.68 10.58 -5.92
N GLN A 535 22.92 10.85 -4.87
CA GLN A 535 22.95 12.06 -4.07
C GLN A 535 22.83 11.67 -2.59
N ASN A 536 23.91 11.83 -1.83
CA ASN A 536 23.97 11.56 -0.39
C ASN A 536 23.48 10.14 0.01
N ASP A 537 23.74 9.11 -0.80
CA ASP A 537 23.42 7.74 -0.42
C ASP A 537 24.38 7.27 0.69
N ASP A 538 23.85 7.11 1.90
CA ASP A 538 24.55 6.59 3.08
C ASP A 538 23.97 5.23 3.54
N GLY A 539 23.16 4.59 2.70
CA GLY A 539 22.47 3.34 3.01
C GLY A 539 21.22 3.50 3.87
N THR A 540 20.73 4.72 4.07
CA THR A 540 19.44 4.97 4.74
C THR A 540 18.29 4.78 3.76
N ILE A 541 17.22 4.10 4.19
CA ILE A 541 15.98 3.90 3.44
C ILE A 541 14.85 4.64 4.15
N ALA A 542 14.03 5.34 3.37
CA ALA A 542 12.81 6.00 3.80
C ALA A 542 11.60 5.29 3.19
N PRO A 543 10.75 4.60 4.00
CA PRO A 543 9.59 3.86 3.51
C PRO A 543 8.63 4.68 2.65
N THR A 544 8.49 5.99 2.90
CA THR A 544 7.63 6.88 2.10
C THR A 544 8.00 6.89 0.62
N ALA A 545 9.28 6.75 0.26
CA ALA A 545 9.70 6.76 -1.13
C ALA A 545 9.09 5.59 -1.93
N ALA A 546 9.03 4.39 -1.33
CA ALA A 546 8.36 3.26 -1.94
C ALA A 546 6.83 3.36 -1.80
N ALA A 547 6.33 3.67 -0.61
CA ALA A 547 4.90 3.70 -0.30
C ALA A 547 4.15 4.76 -1.12
N SER A 548 4.69 5.98 -1.21
CA SER A 548 4.11 7.09 -1.95
C SER A 548 4.28 6.96 -3.47
N SER A 549 5.10 6.01 -3.93
CA SER A 549 5.19 5.66 -5.36
C SER A 549 4.18 4.60 -5.80
N ILE A 550 3.28 4.13 -4.92
CA ILE A 550 2.35 3.04 -5.23
C ILE A 550 1.47 3.31 -6.45
N ALA A 551 1.09 4.57 -6.69
CA ALA A 551 0.29 4.91 -7.86
C ALA A 551 1.08 4.73 -9.18
N PHE A 552 2.42 4.81 -9.14
CA PHE A 552 3.29 4.63 -10.31
C PHE A 552 3.73 3.17 -10.53
N THR A 553 4.06 2.49 -9.44
CA THR A 553 4.65 1.13 -9.42
C THR A 553 3.98 0.26 -8.36
N PRO A 554 2.69 -0.10 -8.53
CA PRO A 554 1.89 -0.67 -7.45
C PRO A 554 2.41 -2.01 -6.96
N GLN A 555 2.92 -2.86 -7.86
CA GLN A 555 3.44 -4.18 -7.51
C GLN A 555 4.73 -4.05 -6.70
N GLU A 556 5.66 -3.22 -7.16
CA GLU A 556 6.98 -3.01 -6.56
C GLU A 556 6.87 -2.30 -5.21
N SER A 557 6.02 -1.28 -5.12
CA SER A 557 5.75 -0.53 -3.89
C SER A 557 5.05 -1.39 -2.84
N MET A 558 4.07 -2.20 -3.25
CA MET A 558 3.40 -3.15 -2.36
C MET A 558 4.40 -4.16 -1.80
N ALA A 559 5.20 -4.78 -2.66
CA ALA A 559 6.19 -5.77 -2.24
C ALA A 559 7.21 -5.18 -1.24
N ALA A 560 7.67 -3.96 -1.47
CA ALA A 560 8.58 -3.27 -0.57
C ALA A 560 7.95 -2.95 0.79
N MET A 561 6.75 -2.36 0.80
CA MET A 561 6.03 -2.08 2.05
C MET A 561 5.75 -3.36 2.84
N ARG A 562 5.30 -4.42 2.17
CA ARG A 562 5.06 -5.73 2.78
C ARG A 562 6.31 -6.30 3.42
N TYR A 563 7.40 -6.33 2.66
CA TYR A 563 8.65 -6.88 3.15
C TYR A 563 9.18 -6.09 4.36
N MET A 564 9.19 -4.75 4.26
CA MET A 564 9.61 -3.88 5.37
C MET A 564 8.73 -4.07 6.60
N TYR A 565 7.41 -4.19 6.40
CA TYR A 565 6.47 -4.45 7.48
C TYR A 565 6.69 -5.83 8.10
N ASP A 566 6.69 -6.90 7.32
CA ASP A 566 6.75 -8.27 7.84
C ASP A 566 8.11 -8.58 8.47
N THR A 567 9.19 -8.00 7.96
CA THR A 567 10.57 -8.28 8.41
C THR A 567 10.98 -7.40 9.58
N TYR A 568 10.65 -6.11 9.53
CA TYR A 568 11.16 -5.10 10.47
C TYR A 568 10.08 -4.48 11.34
N ARG A 569 8.87 -5.07 11.41
CA ARG A 569 7.71 -4.48 12.10
C ARG A 569 8.03 -3.92 13.47
N THR A 570 8.73 -4.70 14.30
CA THR A 570 8.93 -4.38 15.72
C THR A 570 9.83 -3.17 15.91
N GLN A 571 10.74 -2.90 14.96
CA GLN A 571 11.59 -1.73 14.98
C GLN A 571 11.04 -0.59 14.14
N LEU A 572 10.48 -0.88 12.96
CA LEU A 572 10.12 0.11 11.94
C LEU A 572 8.68 0.64 12.08
N TRP A 573 7.77 -0.08 12.72
CA TRP A 573 6.36 0.31 12.79
C TRP A 573 6.03 1.07 14.08
N THR A 574 5.21 2.10 13.97
CA THR A 574 4.70 2.94 15.07
C THR A 574 3.17 2.96 15.07
N LYS A 575 2.57 3.67 16.02
CA LYS A 575 1.12 3.97 15.99
C LYS A 575 0.70 4.80 14.77
N TYR A 576 1.65 5.44 14.08
CA TYR A 576 1.44 6.30 12.93
C TYR A 576 1.92 5.72 11.60
N GLY A 577 2.23 4.42 11.56
CA GLY A 577 2.74 3.78 10.35
C GLY A 577 4.23 3.52 10.42
N PHE A 578 4.91 3.54 9.28
CA PHE A 578 6.36 3.35 9.24
C PHE A 578 7.08 4.55 9.87
N ARG A 579 8.17 4.32 10.62
CA ARG A 579 9.12 5.38 10.98
C ARG A 579 9.65 6.04 9.71
N ASP A 580 10.09 7.29 9.86
CA ASP A 580 10.60 8.09 8.76
C ASP A 580 11.69 7.38 7.93
N ALA A 581 12.64 6.74 8.62
CA ALA A 581 13.73 6.04 7.98
C ALA A 581 14.38 4.95 8.85
N PHE A 582 15.23 4.14 8.23
CA PHE A 582 16.12 3.19 8.91
C PHE A 582 17.42 3.01 8.11
N ASN A 583 18.48 2.59 8.80
CA ASN A 583 19.78 2.32 8.18
C ASN A 583 20.37 1.04 8.78
N LEU A 584 20.42 -0.03 7.96
CA LEU A 584 20.87 -1.34 8.40
C LEU A 584 22.39 -1.46 8.52
N ASN A 585 23.17 -0.58 7.87
CA ASN A 585 24.64 -0.60 7.98
C ASN A 585 25.09 -0.36 9.43
N VAL A 586 24.36 0.50 10.13
CA VAL A 586 24.67 0.92 11.51
C VAL A 586 23.58 0.54 12.50
N ASN A 587 22.64 -0.33 12.11
CA ASN A 587 21.49 -0.77 12.90
C ASN A 587 20.73 0.41 13.56
N TRP A 588 20.42 1.43 12.76
CA TRP A 588 19.71 2.62 13.21
C TRP A 588 18.26 2.63 12.70
N TRP A 589 17.35 3.10 13.55
CA TRP A 589 15.92 3.17 13.29
C TRP A 589 15.45 4.57 13.68
N GLY A 590 14.79 5.28 12.77
CA GLY A 590 14.37 6.68 12.96
C GLY A 590 13.48 6.84 14.19
N PRO A 591 13.61 7.91 14.98
CA PRO A 591 12.94 8.00 16.28
C PRO A 591 11.42 8.22 16.19
N ASP A 592 10.94 8.79 15.07
CA ASP A 592 9.59 9.30 14.89
C ASP A 592 9.11 9.16 13.42
N VAL A 593 7.96 9.78 13.12
CA VAL A 593 7.41 9.99 11.77
C VAL A 593 7.36 11.48 11.47
N ILE A 594 7.42 11.84 10.18
CA ILE A 594 7.38 13.24 9.70
C ILE A 594 6.16 13.44 8.79
N GLY A 595 5.45 14.54 8.96
CA GLY A 595 4.19 14.82 8.28
C GLY A 595 4.30 14.95 6.76
N ILE A 596 5.44 15.44 6.24
CA ILE A 596 5.68 15.52 4.79
C ILE A 596 5.98 14.15 4.16
N ASP A 597 6.32 13.15 4.97
CA ASP A 597 6.55 11.77 4.54
C ASP A 597 5.27 10.92 4.70
N GLU A 598 4.50 11.13 5.78
CA GLU A 598 3.20 10.47 5.99
C GLU A 598 2.12 10.95 5.01
N GLY A 599 2.16 12.23 4.62
CA GLY A 599 1.13 12.86 3.80
C GLY A 599 0.98 12.21 2.42
N PRO A 600 2.07 12.14 1.64
CA PRO A 600 2.11 11.44 0.37
C PRO A 600 1.72 9.95 0.49
N ILE A 601 2.02 9.26 1.59
CA ILE A 601 1.59 7.87 1.80
C ILE A 601 0.07 7.80 1.80
N VAL A 602 -0.61 8.64 2.59
CA VAL A 602 -2.08 8.65 2.68
C VAL A 602 -2.70 8.96 1.32
N ILE A 603 -2.21 10.01 0.65
CA ILE A 603 -2.82 10.54 -0.57
C ILE A 603 -2.55 9.65 -1.78
N MET A 604 -1.31 9.16 -1.96
CA MET A 604 -0.95 8.34 -3.11
C MET A 604 -1.53 6.93 -3.02
N ILE A 605 -1.70 6.38 -1.82
CA ILE A 605 -2.51 5.15 -1.64
C ILE A 605 -3.96 5.41 -2.07
N GLU A 606 -4.56 6.55 -1.71
CA GLU A 606 -5.94 6.84 -2.12
C GLU A 606 -6.06 7.04 -3.64
N ASN A 607 -5.12 7.76 -4.25
CA ASN A 607 -5.08 7.94 -5.69
C ASN A 607 -4.91 6.61 -6.43
N TYR A 608 -4.06 5.71 -5.94
CA TYR A 608 -3.97 4.34 -6.47
C TYR A 608 -5.29 3.57 -6.34
N ARG A 609 -5.96 3.66 -5.18
CA ARG A 609 -7.18 2.88 -4.92
C ARG A 609 -8.40 3.39 -5.68
N THR A 610 -8.55 4.71 -5.80
CA THR A 610 -9.81 5.33 -6.26
C THR A 610 -9.62 6.48 -7.23
N GLY A 611 -8.43 7.08 -7.30
CA GLY A 611 -8.16 8.28 -8.10
C GLY A 611 -8.95 9.52 -7.68
N ARG A 612 -9.62 9.50 -6.51
CA ARG A 612 -10.59 10.54 -6.15
C ARG A 612 -9.96 11.89 -5.83
N VAL A 613 -8.79 11.93 -5.21
CA VAL A 613 -8.11 13.21 -4.91
C VAL A 613 -7.75 13.89 -6.22
N TRP A 614 -7.14 13.16 -7.15
CA TRP A 614 -6.90 13.62 -8.53
C TRP A 614 -8.16 14.14 -9.21
N GLN A 615 -9.21 13.32 -9.30
CA GLN A 615 -10.46 13.70 -9.98
C GLN A 615 -11.08 14.96 -9.40
N ARG A 616 -11.03 15.11 -8.07
CA ARG A 616 -11.61 16.24 -7.35
C ARG A 616 -10.75 17.50 -7.50
N PHE A 617 -9.44 17.40 -7.25
CA PHE A 617 -8.53 18.53 -7.32
C PHE A 617 -8.46 19.13 -8.72
N MET A 618 -8.47 18.27 -9.75
CA MET A 618 -8.46 18.70 -11.15
C MET A 618 -9.73 19.45 -11.57
N GLN A 619 -10.82 19.41 -10.80
CA GLN A 619 -12.01 20.25 -11.07
C GLN A 619 -11.80 21.72 -10.64
N ASN A 620 -10.73 22.03 -9.92
CA ASN A 620 -10.47 23.39 -9.47
C ASN A 620 -10.15 24.31 -10.67
N PRO A 621 -10.91 25.40 -10.89
CA PRO A 621 -10.73 26.27 -12.04
C PRO A 621 -9.39 27.01 -12.05
N ASP A 622 -8.78 27.27 -10.90
CA ASP A 622 -7.48 27.94 -10.80
C ASP A 622 -6.35 26.99 -11.24
N ILE A 623 -6.44 25.71 -10.90
CA ILE A 623 -5.49 24.69 -11.36
C ILE A 623 -5.61 24.47 -12.88
N GLN A 624 -6.84 24.38 -13.39
CA GLN A 624 -7.07 24.28 -14.84
C GLN A 624 -6.48 25.48 -15.59
N ARG A 625 -6.65 26.69 -15.04
CA ARG A 625 -6.04 27.93 -15.57
C ARG A 625 -4.51 27.87 -15.53
N GLY A 626 -3.93 27.37 -14.44
CA GLY A 626 -2.49 27.19 -14.27
C GLY A 626 -1.89 26.24 -15.31
N LEU A 627 -2.49 25.06 -15.46
CA LEU A 627 -2.12 24.06 -16.46
C LEU A 627 -2.21 24.62 -17.89
N GLN A 628 -3.32 25.29 -18.21
CA GLN A 628 -3.51 25.93 -19.52
C GLN A 628 -2.43 26.97 -19.78
N ARG A 629 -2.15 27.85 -18.81
CA ARG A 629 -1.12 28.90 -18.93
C ARG A 629 0.30 28.32 -19.03
N ALA A 630 0.56 27.18 -18.40
CA ALA A 630 1.81 26.42 -18.53
C ALA A 630 1.93 25.68 -19.87
N GLY A 631 0.88 25.68 -20.71
CA GLY A 631 0.91 25.05 -22.04
C GLY A 631 0.65 23.54 -22.01
N PHE A 632 0.07 23.02 -20.92
CA PHE A 632 -0.39 21.65 -20.87
C PHE A 632 -1.56 21.45 -21.83
N THR A 633 -1.48 20.37 -22.60
CA THR A 633 -2.54 19.93 -23.50
C THR A 633 -2.74 18.43 -23.32
N SER A 634 -3.95 17.95 -23.56
CA SER A 634 -4.20 16.52 -23.69
C SER A 634 -3.35 15.94 -24.83
N THR A 635 -2.76 14.77 -24.61
CA THR A 635 -2.18 13.97 -25.69
C THR A 635 -3.33 13.61 -26.64
N GLY A 636 -3.27 14.03 -27.90
CA GLY A 636 -4.36 13.97 -28.89
C GLY A 636 -4.81 12.57 -29.33
N THR A 637 -4.77 11.59 -28.43
CA THR A 637 -5.31 10.23 -28.59
C THR A 637 -6.09 9.82 -27.34
N ARG A 638 -6.96 10.72 -26.88
CA ARG A 638 -8.18 10.31 -26.19
C ARG A 638 -9.27 10.32 -27.27
N VAL A 639 -9.86 9.16 -27.56
CA VAL A 639 -11.31 9.16 -27.86
C VAL A 639 -11.91 10.06 -26.80
N GLN A 640 -12.63 11.12 -27.19
CA GLN A 640 -13.21 12.10 -26.25
C GLN A 640 -13.66 11.40 -24.97
N ASP A 641 -12.88 11.54 -23.89
CA ASP A 641 -13.37 11.14 -22.58
C ASP A 641 -14.37 12.22 -22.23
N LYS A 642 -15.62 11.88 -22.54
CA LYS A 642 -16.79 12.53 -22.03
C LYS A 642 -16.56 12.78 -20.55
N SER A 643 -16.84 14.00 -20.10
CA SER A 643 -17.24 14.25 -18.73
C SER A 643 -18.04 13.05 -18.22
N PHE A 644 -17.70 12.50 -17.05
CA PHE A 644 -18.53 11.51 -16.36
C PHE A 644 -19.86 12.16 -15.93
N GLU A 645 -20.67 12.55 -16.90
CA GLU A 645 -22.11 12.37 -16.76
C GLU A 645 -22.30 10.87 -16.55
N THR A 646 -23.13 10.49 -15.58
CA THR A 646 -23.62 9.12 -15.48
C THR A 646 -23.99 8.63 -16.88
N PRO A 647 -23.41 7.52 -17.38
CA PRO A 647 -23.63 7.09 -18.75
C PRO A 647 -25.14 7.08 -19.04
N LYS A 648 -25.59 7.66 -20.14
CA LYS A 648 -27.05 7.73 -20.42
C LYS A 648 -27.60 6.43 -21.01
N ALA A 649 -26.72 5.47 -21.34
CA ALA A 649 -27.09 4.22 -22.00
C ALA A 649 -26.15 3.08 -21.61
N PHE A 650 -26.64 1.84 -21.77
CA PHE A 650 -25.81 0.63 -21.70
C PHE A 650 -24.92 0.55 -22.95
N ILE A 651 -23.61 0.38 -22.77
CA ILE A 651 -22.66 0.28 -23.88
C ILE A 651 -21.70 -0.87 -23.60
N LEU A 652 -21.48 -1.76 -24.57
CA LEU A 652 -20.31 -2.66 -24.59
C LEU A 652 -19.37 -2.17 -25.70
N ALA A 653 -18.14 -1.79 -25.35
CA ALA A 653 -17.13 -1.32 -26.29
C ALA A 653 -16.34 -2.47 -26.91
N GLN A 654 -15.68 -2.19 -28.03
CA GLN A 654 -14.71 -3.11 -28.61
C GLN A 654 -13.50 -3.24 -27.68
N ASN A 655 -13.03 -4.46 -27.43
CA ASN A 655 -11.85 -4.69 -26.60
C ASN A 655 -10.62 -4.00 -27.22
N TYR A 656 -9.72 -3.46 -26.40
CA TYR A 656 -8.51 -2.79 -26.85
C TYR A 656 -7.28 -3.21 -26.02
N PRO A 657 -6.14 -3.55 -26.66
CA PRO A 657 -5.95 -3.72 -28.11
C PRO A 657 -6.81 -4.85 -28.71
N ASN A 658 -7.05 -4.83 -30.03
CA ASN A 658 -7.66 -5.94 -30.79
C ASN A 658 -7.19 -5.91 -32.27
N PRO A 659 -6.45 -6.90 -32.78
CA PRO A 659 -6.03 -8.11 -32.09
C PRO A 659 -5.15 -7.84 -30.86
N PHE A 660 -5.20 -8.73 -29.87
CA PHE A 660 -4.50 -8.57 -28.60
C PHE A 660 -3.46 -9.67 -28.37
N ASN A 661 -2.41 -9.37 -27.59
CA ASN A 661 -1.33 -10.30 -27.26
C ASN A 661 -0.66 -9.97 -25.90
N PRO A 662 -0.73 -10.85 -24.88
CA PRO A 662 -1.80 -11.81 -24.65
C PRO A 662 -3.02 -11.18 -23.96
N SER A 663 -2.99 -9.90 -23.58
CA SER A 663 -4.04 -9.24 -22.80
C SER A 663 -4.74 -8.09 -23.53
N THR A 664 -5.99 -7.85 -23.17
CA THR A 664 -6.85 -6.76 -23.69
C THR A 664 -7.76 -6.24 -22.59
N ALA A 665 -8.25 -5.01 -22.71
CA ALA A 665 -9.29 -4.47 -21.84
C ALA A 665 -10.64 -4.46 -22.56
N ILE A 666 -11.69 -4.92 -21.88
CA ILE A 666 -13.09 -4.83 -22.31
C ILE A 666 -13.76 -3.71 -21.52
N HIS A 667 -14.18 -2.66 -22.23
CA HIS A 667 -14.87 -1.53 -21.62
C HIS A 667 -16.38 -1.64 -21.79
N PHE A 668 -17.15 -1.25 -20.78
CA PHE A 668 -18.62 -1.14 -20.85
C PHE A 668 -19.16 -0.07 -19.91
N SER A 669 -20.35 0.45 -20.22
CA SER A 669 -21.00 1.53 -19.47
C SER A 669 -22.37 1.08 -18.95
N LEU A 670 -22.71 1.48 -17.72
CA LEU A 670 -24.01 1.24 -17.09
C LEU A 670 -24.66 2.57 -16.72
N PRO A 671 -25.91 2.84 -17.16
CA PRO A 671 -26.60 4.07 -16.83
C PRO A 671 -27.22 4.09 -15.42
N GLN A 672 -27.32 2.92 -14.79
CA GLN A 672 -27.90 2.74 -13.47
C GLN A 672 -27.35 1.46 -12.85
N ARG A 673 -27.48 1.33 -11.52
CA ARG A 673 -27.10 0.13 -10.79
C ARG A 673 -27.80 -1.11 -11.36
N GLN A 674 -27.03 -2.15 -11.71
CA GLN A 674 -27.55 -3.40 -12.29
C GLN A 674 -26.71 -4.61 -11.89
N TRP A 675 -27.34 -5.79 -11.86
CA TRP A 675 -26.62 -7.07 -11.83
C TRP A 675 -26.00 -7.32 -13.21
N VAL A 676 -24.67 -7.43 -13.27
CA VAL A 676 -23.90 -7.58 -14.50
C VAL A 676 -23.19 -8.92 -14.54
N THR A 677 -23.32 -9.62 -15.65
CA THR A 677 -22.52 -10.81 -15.98
C THR A 677 -21.79 -10.59 -17.30
N LEU A 678 -20.46 -10.53 -17.27
CA LEU A 678 -19.60 -10.45 -18.46
C LEU A 678 -18.82 -11.76 -18.57
N LYS A 679 -18.98 -12.48 -19.69
CA LYS A 679 -18.33 -13.76 -19.95
C LYS A 679 -17.58 -13.75 -21.27
N VAL A 680 -16.52 -14.55 -21.37
CA VAL A 680 -15.82 -14.83 -22.62
C VAL A 680 -16.11 -16.26 -23.05
N PHE A 681 -16.26 -16.47 -24.35
CA PHE A 681 -16.63 -17.71 -25.01
C PHE A 681 -15.64 -18.01 -26.14
N ASN A 682 -15.40 -19.29 -26.39
CA ASN A 682 -14.67 -19.77 -27.58
C ASN A 682 -15.61 -19.88 -28.81
N LEU A 683 -15.06 -20.29 -29.95
CA LEU A 683 -15.83 -20.48 -31.20
C LEU A 683 -16.95 -21.52 -31.11
N SER A 684 -16.88 -22.48 -30.18
CA SER A 684 -17.94 -23.48 -29.97
C SER A 684 -19.03 -23.00 -29.01
N GLY A 685 -18.98 -21.75 -28.55
CA GLY A 685 -19.97 -21.18 -27.62
C GLY A 685 -19.79 -21.62 -26.16
N GLN A 686 -18.68 -22.28 -25.82
CA GLN A 686 -18.37 -22.64 -24.43
C GLN A 686 -17.81 -21.41 -23.70
N ALA A 687 -18.37 -21.10 -22.52
CA ALA A 687 -17.85 -20.06 -21.65
C ALA A 687 -16.48 -20.50 -21.09
N ILE A 688 -15.44 -19.72 -21.38
CA ILE A 688 -14.06 -19.98 -20.97
C ILE A 688 -13.59 -19.04 -19.84
N ALA A 689 -14.29 -17.92 -19.63
CA ALA A 689 -14.05 -17.02 -18.51
C ALA A 689 -15.34 -16.29 -18.12
N THR A 690 -15.48 -15.98 -16.83
CA THR A 690 -16.44 -14.99 -16.34
C THR A 690 -15.62 -13.85 -15.77
N LEU A 691 -15.72 -12.67 -16.38
CA LEU A 691 -14.95 -11.48 -16.06
C LEU A 691 -15.65 -10.59 -15.04
N VAL A 692 -16.99 -10.59 -15.05
CA VAL A 692 -17.84 -9.87 -14.08
C VAL A 692 -19.03 -10.77 -13.75
N HIS A 693 -19.40 -10.84 -12.47
CA HIS A 693 -20.63 -11.49 -12.00
C HIS A 693 -21.08 -10.86 -10.67
N ASP A 694 -21.46 -9.59 -10.72
CA ASP A 694 -21.75 -8.78 -9.53
C ASP A 694 -22.76 -7.67 -9.82
N THR A 695 -23.30 -7.04 -8.78
CA THR A 695 -24.06 -5.78 -8.89
C THR A 695 -23.11 -4.61 -9.01
N LEU A 696 -23.13 -3.93 -10.15
CA LEU A 696 -22.33 -2.74 -10.41
C LEU A 696 -23.23 -1.50 -10.34
N GLU A 697 -22.69 -0.40 -9.81
CA GLU A 697 -23.35 0.91 -9.80
C GLU A 697 -23.42 1.55 -11.21
N ALA A 698 -24.00 2.73 -11.34
CA ALA A 698 -23.95 3.47 -12.60
C ALA A 698 -22.52 3.99 -12.86
N GLY A 699 -21.97 3.76 -14.05
CA GLY A 699 -20.60 4.18 -14.37
C GLY A 699 -20.01 3.47 -15.58
N ASP A 700 -18.79 3.88 -15.94
CA ASP A 700 -17.96 3.23 -16.95
C ASP A 700 -16.99 2.25 -16.28
N TYR A 701 -16.85 1.08 -16.89
CA TYR A 701 -16.07 -0.04 -16.38
C TYR A 701 -15.06 -0.51 -17.42
N ALA A 702 -13.90 -0.95 -16.96
CA ALA A 702 -12.85 -1.56 -17.78
C ALA A 702 -12.40 -2.86 -17.11
N VAL A 703 -12.50 -3.98 -17.81
CA VAL A 703 -12.13 -5.30 -17.27
C VAL A 703 -11.08 -5.95 -18.16
N SER A 704 -9.97 -6.35 -17.55
CA SER A 704 -8.88 -7.01 -18.27
C SER A 704 -9.24 -8.46 -18.59
N PHE A 705 -8.90 -8.90 -19.79
CA PHE A 705 -8.96 -10.28 -20.23
C PHE A 705 -7.58 -10.73 -20.69
N ASP A 706 -7.03 -11.74 -20.01
CA ASP A 706 -5.74 -12.35 -20.35
C ASP A 706 -5.95 -13.69 -21.07
N GLY A 707 -5.52 -13.73 -22.34
CA GLY A 707 -5.54 -14.88 -23.21
C GLY A 707 -4.26 -15.72 -23.21
N LYS A 708 -3.32 -15.51 -22.28
CA LYS A 708 -2.00 -16.18 -22.27
C LYS A 708 -2.07 -17.71 -22.40
N HIS A 709 -3.10 -18.34 -21.81
CA HIS A 709 -3.31 -19.79 -21.84
C HIS A 709 -4.28 -20.26 -22.93
N LEU A 710 -4.74 -19.36 -23.78
CA LEU A 710 -5.66 -19.64 -24.87
C LEU A 710 -4.89 -19.72 -26.21
N PRO A 711 -5.29 -20.58 -27.16
CA PRO A 711 -4.72 -20.59 -28.50
C PRO A 711 -5.06 -19.28 -29.23
N SER A 712 -4.18 -18.83 -30.13
CA SER A 712 -4.49 -17.73 -31.06
C SER A 712 -5.75 -18.07 -31.83
N GLY A 713 -6.66 -17.10 -31.95
CA GLY A 713 -7.98 -17.36 -32.50
C GLY A 713 -9.02 -16.31 -32.14
N ILE A 714 -10.25 -16.57 -32.56
CA ILE A 714 -11.38 -15.69 -32.32
C ILE A 714 -12.11 -16.12 -31.03
N TYR A 715 -12.39 -15.14 -30.19
CA TYR A 715 -13.19 -15.27 -28.97
C TYR A 715 -14.36 -14.31 -29.02
N PHE A 716 -15.41 -14.60 -28.26
CA PHE A 716 -16.54 -13.69 -28.08
C PHE A 716 -16.66 -13.32 -26.61
N TYR A 717 -16.97 -12.08 -26.31
CA TYR A 717 -17.35 -11.69 -24.96
C TYR A 717 -18.78 -11.15 -24.99
N ALA A 718 -19.59 -11.63 -24.05
CA ALA A 718 -20.99 -11.25 -23.92
C ALA A 718 -21.25 -10.70 -22.53
N ILE A 719 -21.93 -9.57 -22.48
CA ILE A 719 -22.39 -8.93 -21.25
C ILE A 719 -23.91 -9.09 -21.14
N GLN A 720 -24.39 -9.30 -19.92
CA GLN A 720 -25.78 -9.19 -19.54
C GLN A 720 -25.91 -8.26 -18.33
N ALA A 721 -26.70 -7.20 -18.45
CA ALA A 721 -27.06 -6.28 -17.36
C ALA A 721 -28.59 -6.17 -17.29
N GLY A 722 -29.20 -6.90 -16.36
CA GLY A 722 -30.67 -7.06 -16.32
C GLY A 722 -31.21 -7.66 -17.63
N ALA A 723 -32.12 -6.93 -18.29
CA ALA A 723 -32.70 -7.33 -19.59
C ALA A 723 -31.81 -6.99 -20.80
N TRP A 724 -30.79 -6.14 -20.63
CA TRP A 724 -29.89 -5.78 -21.73
C TRP A 724 -28.78 -6.81 -21.89
N GLN A 725 -28.52 -7.22 -23.14
CA GLN A 725 -27.43 -8.12 -23.49
C GLN A 725 -26.72 -7.61 -24.75
N GLN A 726 -25.40 -7.75 -24.80
CA GLN A 726 -24.61 -7.45 -25.99
C GLN A 726 -23.41 -8.40 -26.08
N THR A 727 -23.04 -8.79 -27.31
CA THR A 727 -21.86 -9.63 -27.57
C THR A 727 -20.93 -8.94 -28.57
N ARG A 728 -19.62 -9.09 -28.37
CA ARG A 728 -18.58 -8.62 -29.30
C ARG A 728 -17.48 -9.66 -29.49
N LYS A 729 -16.70 -9.47 -30.53
CA LYS A 729 -15.63 -10.39 -30.97
C LYS A 729 -14.26 -9.84 -30.53
N ALA A 730 -13.40 -10.68 -29.98
CA ALA A 730 -11.99 -10.42 -29.70
C ALA A 730 -11.10 -11.38 -30.50
N ILE A 731 -9.92 -10.93 -30.94
CA ILE A 731 -8.97 -11.71 -31.74
C ILE A 731 -7.66 -11.79 -30.96
N LEU A 732 -7.28 -12.98 -30.51
CA LEU A 732 -6.00 -13.25 -29.87
C LEU A 732 -4.97 -13.61 -30.94
N VAL A 733 -3.87 -12.88 -31.00
CA VAL A 733 -2.71 -13.18 -31.86
C VAL A 733 -1.52 -13.42 -30.96
N ARG A 734 -0.67 -14.39 -31.32
CA ARG A 734 0.61 -14.62 -30.64
C ARG A 734 1.75 -14.12 -31.49
#